data_AF-A0A953R6N8-F1
#
_entry.id   AF-A0A953R6N8-F1
#
_cell.length_a   1.000
_cell.length_b   1.000
_cell.length_c   1.000
_cell.angle_alpha   90.00
_cell.angle_beta   90.00
_cell.angle_gamma   90.00
#
_symmetry.space_group_name_H-M   'P 1'
#
loop_
_entity.id
_entity.type
_entity.pdbx_description
1 polymer ?
#
loop_
_entity_poly.entity_id
_entity_poly.type
_entity_poly.pdbx_seq_one_letter_code
_entity_poly.pdbx_strand_id
1 'polypeptide(L)'
;MRLVVALMLGLPLLCAQTCAPSRLLPTGAISGSLDDSSCQLSDGTAYASYRLDLPSRGQIQFDLATPGADLILILRASSGARLDSGKVIHRPIEAGSYTLLVNGRTPGQLGAYSVQTAFTAEPGVMCTNFPNAGLNQTTAGTLGGSGCVMPDGTPYEGYWLTTLGWGNLTISVASTDFTTALILRDQDGYAIASDASQISVPVEGGSQYQIVVATSDQTGSYQVTTSFEPAPSETCRAKKTLADFDSDSAAIAADSCSVATPQSGGLSYFNYYDLTVSAAGLADVSVSSKDFIPTLYLLDDCGNLLTIDSGGGPGPGQSEIRLQLRPGNYSLQVFSSASSGGAYALAYQFTPGAPQLCVSVIANRGDALPGALSPSSCRSSLGLADLYTFTLPAPGTLSVDLSSTSFSSQLAIRDPKDNLLVLDEDVQGLGVSHVSADLPAGSYTIAAAASSGSGSYQLTSKFTAHDIPPCTYVQALSIDGGYIQRLGPLSCRGADGQPVDLYEFTLPSDGVIAAIMTTREITGFLTLTDPSGNVLRSDYNSYGANDPLIVQFLPAGTYRLAARAAYGGVGGYYEVDLRNALGPRPPFCASKGKLPLNGSITGNVSFAGCQYIDATFADIYQIDLTSDTTIDLRLNSADFDGYLILLDAKGNVVDRDDNGGGGTNARINRSLGQGTYYVVAKPSSDYTSVGAYKLSLAQSQ
;
A
#
# COMPACT_ATOMS: atom_id res chain seq x y z
N MET A 1 6.75 -12.52 1.57
CA MET A 1 6.56 -11.17 0.99
C MET A 1 7.66 -10.29 1.55
N ARG A 2 8.71 -10.10 0.75
CA ARG A 2 9.92 -9.38 1.15
C ARG A 2 9.72 -7.90 0.83
N LEU A 3 9.74 -7.03 1.84
CA LEU A 3 9.62 -5.59 1.66
C LEU A 3 10.95 -4.99 1.18
N VAL A 4 11.30 -5.23 -0.09
CA VAL A 4 11.98 -4.23 -0.93
C VAL A 4 11.45 -4.48 -2.33
N VAL A 5 10.40 -3.74 -2.67
CA VAL A 5 10.06 -3.60 -4.07
C VAL A 5 10.98 -2.53 -4.64
N ALA A 6 12.09 -2.99 -5.23
CA ALA A 6 12.73 -2.26 -6.30
C ALA A 6 11.74 -2.29 -7.49
N LEU A 7 11.33 -1.09 -7.94
CA LEU A 7 10.18 -0.75 -8.79
C LEU A 7 8.78 -0.93 -8.16
N MET A 8 8.40 -0.03 -7.25
CA MET A 8 6.98 0.33 -7.05
C MET A 8 6.78 1.78 -7.44
N LEU A 9 6.34 1.99 -8.69
CA LEU A 9 5.39 3.06 -9.01
C LEU A 9 4.12 2.77 -8.22
N GLY A 10 4.06 3.31 -7.01
CA GLY A 10 3.02 3.00 -6.03
C GLY A 10 2.93 4.03 -4.92
N LEU A 11 2.94 5.33 -5.27
CA LEU A 11 2.45 6.39 -4.39
C LEU A 11 1.70 7.46 -5.19
N PRO A 12 0.41 7.28 -5.44
CA PRO A 12 -0.45 8.40 -5.84
C PRO A 12 -0.96 9.10 -4.58
N LEU A 13 -0.05 9.85 -3.96
CA LEU A 13 -0.42 10.93 -3.06
C LEU A 13 -0.75 12.18 -3.92
N LEU A 14 -1.34 13.19 -3.28
CA LEU A 14 -1.88 14.39 -3.90
C LEU A 14 -0.86 15.12 -4.80
N CYS A 15 -1.32 15.70 -5.92
CA CYS A 15 -0.41 16.39 -6.86
C CYS A 15 -0.06 17.80 -6.40
N ALA A 16 -0.96 18.49 -5.70
CA ALA A 16 -0.70 19.88 -5.31
C ALA A 16 0.12 20.02 -4.03
N GLN A 17 -0.13 19.15 -3.05
CA GLN A 17 0.54 19.17 -1.78
C GLN A 17 0.44 17.80 -1.12
N THR A 18 1.58 17.22 -0.77
CA THR A 18 1.62 16.00 0.03
C THR A 18 1.90 16.38 1.48
N CYS A 19 1.20 15.70 2.40
CA CYS A 19 1.36 15.92 3.82
C CYS A 19 1.45 14.60 4.54
N ALA A 20 2.33 14.55 5.53
CA ALA A 20 2.46 13.40 6.41
C ALA A 20 1.08 13.10 7.07
N PRO A 21 0.47 11.94 6.79
CA PRO A 21 -0.78 11.56 7.42
C PRO A 21 -0.55 11.26 8.91
N SER A 22 -1.57 11.51 9.73
CA SER A 22 -1.58 10.99 11.11
C SER A 22 -2.22 9.61 11.16
N ARG A 23 -1.82 8.78 12.11
CA ARG A 23 -2.45 7.46 12.31
C ARG A 23 -3.92 7.60 12.69
N LEU A 24 -4.75 6.76 12.11
CA LEU A 24 -6.16 6.55 12.44
C LEU A 24 -6.35 5.14 13.00
N LEU A 25 -6.94 5.04 14.19
CA LEU A 25 -7.31 3.74 14.75
C LEU A 25 -8.61 3.24 14.08
N PRO A 26 -8.72 1.92 13.81
CA PRO A 26 -9.95 1.34 13.27
C PRO A 26 -11.18 1.62 14.13
N THR A 27 -10.99 1.64 15.45
CA THR A 27 -12.02 2.00 16.44
C THR A 27 -11.48 3.08 17.37
N GLY A 28 -12.21 4.18 17.50
CA GLY A 28 -11.82 5.30 18.34
C GLY A 28 -12.46 6.62 17.89
N ALA A 29 -11.90 7.73 18.36
CA ALA A 29 -12.30 9.05 17.92
C ALA A 29 -11.05 9.90 17.67
N ILE A 30 -11.09 10.70 16.61
CA ILE A 30 -10.10 11.74 16.35
C ILE A 30 -10.80 13.09 16.34
N SER A 31 -10.09 14.12 16.78
CA SER A 31 -10.56 15.51 16.71
C SER A 31 -9.43 16.38 16.17
N GLY A 32 -9.81 17.45 15.47
CA GLY A 32 -8.86 18.39 14.89
C GLY A 32 -9.57 19.64 14.36
N SER A 33 -8.81 20.49 13.68
CA SER A 33 -9.32 21.65 12.98
C SER A 33 -8.66 21.77 11.62
N LEU A 34 -9.42 22.19 10.62
CA LEU A 34 -8.86 22.77 9.42
C LEU A 34 -8.64 24.26 9.69
N ASP A 35 -7.42 24.72 9.49
CA ASP A 35 -6.95 26.09 9.70
C ASP A 35 -5.91 26.47 8.64
N ASP A 36 -5.30 27.65 8.75
CA ASP A 36 -4.33 28.16 7.78
C ASP A 36 -3.03 27.34 7.71
N SER A 37 -2.78 26.46 8.68
CA SER A 37 -1.64 25.52 8.67
C SER A 37 -1.99 24.18 8.02
N SER A 38 -3.26 23.97 7.68
CA SER A 38 -3.72 22.76 7.04
C SER A 38 -3.27 22.68 5.58
N CYS A 39 -3.06 21.45 5.13
CA CYS A 39 -2.65 21.16 3.77
C CYS A 39 -3.75 21.54 2.79
N GLN A 40 -3.42 21.80 1.52
CA GLN A 40 -4.45 22.12 0.54
C GLN A 40 -4.32 21.30 -0.75
N LEU A 41 -5.47 21.02 -1.36
CA LEU A 41 -5.57 20.39 -2.67
C LEU A 41 -5.31 21.42 -3.79
N SER A 42 -5.22 20.98 -5.06
CA SER A 42 -4.98 21.92 -6.19
C SER A 42 -6.11 22.94 -6.37
N ASP A 43 -7.32 22.63 -5.91
CA ASP A 43 -8.44 23.57 -5.90
C ASP A 43 -8.39 24.60 -4.77
N GLY A 44 -7.38 24.54 -3.88
CA GLY A 44 -7.23 25.43 -2.73
C GLY A 44 -8.10 25.05 -1.51
N THR A 45 -8.72 23.87 -1.50
CA THR A 45 -9.43 23.38 -0.31
C THR A 45 -8.48 22.82 0.73
N ALA A 46 -8.62 23.29 1.97
CA ALA A 46 -7.86 22.80 3.11
C ALA A 46 -8.26 21.36 3.47
N TYR A 47 -7.31 20.57 3.95
CA TYR A 47 -7.52 19.20 4.38
C TYR A 47 -6.54 18.71 5.44
N ALA A 48 -6.98 17.71 6.19
CA ALA A 48 -6.15 16.91 7.08
C ALA A 48 -6.14 15.46 6.60
N SER A 49 -4.95 14.85 6.53
CA SER A 49 -4.76 13.47 6.09
C SER A 49 -4.57 12.52 7.26
N TYR A 50 -5.16 11.33 7.13
CA TYR A 50 -5.06 10.24 8.08
C TYR A 50 -4.79 8.90 7.37
N ARG A 51 -3.95 8.06 7.97
CA ARG A 51 -3.63 6.71 7.50
C ARG A 51 -4.36 5.69 8.36
N LEU A 52 -5.06 4.76 7.72
CA LEU A 52 -5.73 3.64 8.36
C LEU A 52 -5.15 2.33 7.82
N ASP A 53 -4.65 1.47 8.72
CA ASP A 53 -4.22 0.11 8.40
C ASP A 53 -5.22 -0.87 9.01
N LEU A 54 -5.84 -1.70 8.16
CA LEU A 54 -6.80 -2.72 8.55
C LEU A 54 -6.16 -4.10 8.41
N PRO A 55 -5.88 -4.81 9.51
CA PRO A 55 -5.17 -6.08 9.47
C PRO A 55 -6.09 -7.26 9.08
N SER A 56 -7.40 -7.04 9.09
CA SER A 56 -8.46 -7.93 8.65
C SER A 56 -9.47 -7.15 7.81
N ARG A 57 -10.33 -7.87 7.09
CA ARG A 57 -11.48 -7.29 6.38
C ARG A 57 -12.67 -7.11 7.31
N GLY A 58 -13.58 -6.20 6.97
CA GLY A 58 -14.76 -5.94 7.80
C GLY A 58 -15.63 -4.79 7.31
N GLN A 59 -16.39 -4.21 8.23
CA GLN A 59 -17.23 -3.04 8.00
C GLN A 59 -16.63 -1.82 8.70
N ILE A 60 -16.31 -0.79 7.94
CA ILE A 60 -15.93 0.51 8.49
C ILE A 60 -17.16 1.40 8.67
N GLN A 61 -17.12 2.20 9.72
CA GLN A 61 -18.06 3.30 9.95
C GLN A 61 -17.27 4.54 10.33
N PHE A 62 -17.32 5.56 9.47
CA PHE A 62 -16.76 6.88 9.75
C PHE A 62 -17.87 7.92 9.75
N ASP A 63 -18.02 8.60 10.88
CA ASP A 63 -19.03 9.63 11.08
C ASP A 63 -18.35 10.96 11.43
N LEU A 64 -18.49 11.93 10.53
CA LEU A 64 -17.88 13.26 10.64
C LEU A 64 -18.85 14.24 11.29
N ALA A 65 -18.48 14.77 12.44
CA ALA A 65 -19.12 15.93 13.05
C ALA A 65 -18.31 17.20 12.76
N THR A 66 -19.00 18.26 12.31
CA THR A 66 -18.41 19.53 11.84
C THR A 66 -19.16 20.72 12.42
N PRO A 67 -18.99 21.04 13.72
CA PRO A 67 -19.71 22.13 14.36
C PRO A 67 -19.44 23.47 13.67
N GLY A 68 -20.42 24.00 12.95
CA GLY A 68 -20.31 25.30 12.26
C GLY A 68 -19.45 25.31 10.98
N ALA A 69 -19.07 24.15 10.45
CA ALA A 69 -18.31 24.02 9.20
C ALA A 69 -19.00 23.05 8.22
N ASP A 70 -18.76 23.20 6.91
CA ASP A 70 -19.17 22.21 5.90
C ASP A 70 -17.93 21.51 5.34
N LEU A 71 -17.46 20.53 6.12
CA LEU A 71 -16.38 19.63 5.73
C LEU A 71 -16.96 18.28 5.29
N ILE A 72 -16.14 17.52 4.56
CA ILE A 72 -16.46 16.19 4.06
C ILE A 72 -15.30 15.23 4.33
N LEU A 73 -15.62 13.93 4.38
CA LEU A 73 -14.64 12.86 4.31
C LEU A 73 -14.38 12.48 2.85
N ILE A 74 -13.14 12.13 2.52
CA ILE A 74 -12.77 11.46 1.26
C ILE A 74 -11.93 10.25 1.62
N LEU A 75 -12.44 9.05 1.35
CA LEU A 75 -11.71 7.80 1.55
C LEU A 75 -11.03 7.38 0.25
N ARG A 76 -9.75 7.01 0.34
CA ARG A 76 -8.94 6.57 -0.79
C ARG A 76 -8.24 5.25 -0.51
N ALA A 77 -8.11 4.45 -1.55
CA ALA A 77 -7.23 3.29 -1.57
C ALA A 77 -5.75 3.73 -1.53
N SER A 78 -4.83 2.79 -1.31
CA SER A 78 -3.38 3.01 -1.45
C SER A 78 -2.99 3.50 -2.85
N SER A 79 -3.78 3.13 -3.88
CA SER A 79 -3.66 3.63 -5.25
C SER A 79 -4.23 5.03 -5.46
N GLY A 80 -4.60 5.77 -4.40
CA GLY A 80 -5.05 7.16 -4.50
C GLY A 80 -6.44 7.32 -5.14
N ALA A 81 -7.00 6.25 -5.69
CA ALA A 81 -8.37 6.19 -6.18
C ALA A 81 -9.35 6.47 -5.04
N ARG A 82 -10.31 7.36 -5.29
CA ARG A 82 -11.40 7.63 -4.37
C ARG A 82 -12.32 6.44 -4.29
N LEU A 83 -12.50 5.91 -3.09
CA LEU A 83 -13.44 4.83 -2.78
C LEU A 83 -14.81 5.38 -2.39
N ASP A 84 -14.85 6.47 -1.62
CA ASP A 84 -16.09 7.09 -1.16
C ASP A 84 -15.86 8.54 -0.69
N SER A 85 -16.92 9.33 -0.58
CA SER A 85 -16.88 10.62 0.13
C SER A 85 -18.24 11.01 0.69
N GLY A 86 -18.25 11.65 1.86
CA GLY A 86 -19.48 12.15 2.46
C GLY A 86 -19.24 12.64 3.88
N LYS A 87 -20.30 12.99 4.61
CA LYS A 87 -20.21 13.17 6.07
C LYS A 87 -20.24 11.83 6.82
N VAL A 88 -20.73 10.79 6.16
CA VAL A 88 -20.83 9.43 6.66
C VAL A 88 -20.27 8.51 5.58
N ILE A 89 -19.34 7.63 5.96
CA ILE A 89 -18.79 6.59 5.07
C ILE A 89 -18.92 5.26 5.82
N HIS A 90 -19.92 4.46 5.43
CA HIS A 90 -20.21 3.15 6.02
C HIS A 90 -20.19 2.11 4.90
N ARG A 91 -19.25 1.18 4.93
CA ARG A 91 -19.12 0.19 3.85
C ARG A 91 -18.26 -1.03 4.22
N PRO A 92 -18.41 -2.15 3.49
CA PRO A 92 -17.42 -3.20 3.48
C PRO A 92 -16.08 -2.68 2.96
N ILE A 93 -15.01 -3.22 3.54
CA ILE A 93 -13.65 -2.94 3.12
C ILE A 93 -12.76 -4.17 3.37
N GLU A 94 -11.80 -4.37 2.48
CA GLU A 94 -10.81 -5.43 2.61
C GLU A 94 -9.68 -5.04 3.59
N ALA A 95 -8.87 -6.01 3.99
CA ALA A 95 -7.62 -5.74 4.70
C ALA A 95 -6.68 -4.91 3.80
N GLY A 96 -5.92 -3.99 4.39
CA GLY A 96 -5.02 -3.12 3.63
C GLY A 96 -4.84 -1.74 4.25
N SER A 97 -4.15 -0.87 3.52
CA SER A 97 -3.84 0.49 3.94
C SER A 97 -4.64 1.51 3.13
N TYR A 98 -5.20 2.50 3.83
CA TYR A 98 -6.11 3.49 3.27
C TYR A 98 -5.76 4.88 3.75
N THR A 99 -6.14 5.89 2.97
CA THR A 99 -6.02 7.30 3.35
C THR A 99 -7.42 7.91 3.51
N LEU A 100 -7.69 8.51 4.67
CA LEU A 100 -8.89 9.28 4.93
C LEU A 100 -8.54 10.77 4.99
N LEU A 101 -9.19 11.59 4.17
CA LEU A 101 -9.07 13.04 4.22
C LEU A 101 -10.30 13.64 4.91
N VAL A 102 -10.09 14.57 5.84
CA VAL A 102 -11.11 15.54 6.24
C VAL A 102 -10.86 16.81 5.43
N ASN A 103 -11.80 17.20 4.57
CA ASN A 103 -11.59 18.23 3.53
C ASN A 103 -12.65 19.33 3.61
N GLY A 104 -12.26 20.59 3.41
CA GLY A 104 -13.20 21.68 3.17
C GLY A 104 -13.96 21.47 1.86
N ARG A 105 -15.29 21.71 1.82
CA ARG A 105 -16.03 21.51 0.57
C ARG A 105 -15.60 22.51 -0.51
N THR A 106 -15.32 23.74 -0.10
CA THR A 106 -14.94 24.87 -0.97
C THR A 106 -13.67 25.58 -0.46
N PRO A 107 -12.96 26.34 -1.31
CA PRO A 107 -11.72 27.02 -0.91
C PRO A 107 -11.99 28.02 0.22
N GLY A 108 -11.06 28.09 1.20
CA GLY A 108 -11.22 28.91 2.40
C GLY A 108 -12.16 28.34 3.46
N GLN A 109 -12.71 27.14 3.25
CA GLN A 109 -13.55 26.49 4.24
C GLN A 109 -12.73 25.80 5.33
N LEU A 110 -12.82 26.34 6.53
CA LEU A 110 -12.06 25.94 7.72
C LEU A 110 -13.01 25.57 8.87
N GLY A 111 -12.48 24.98 9.94
CA GLY A 111 -13.24 24.72 11.16
C GLY A 111 -12.86 23.45 11.90
N ALA A 112 -13.36 23.34 13.14
CA ALA A 112 -13.17 22.16 13.98
C ALA A 112 -13.98 20.97 13.47
N TYR A 113 -13.45 19.77 13.71
CA TYR A 113 -14.12 18.52 13.40
C TYR A 113 -13.80 17.43 14.41
N SER A 114 -14.66 16.43 14.46
CA SER A 114 -14.36 15.14 15.05
C SER A 114 -14.82 14.02 14.11
N VAL A 115 -14.04 12.96 14.00
CA VAL A 115 -14.42 11.75 13.28
C VAL A 115 -14.52 10.63 14.30
N GLN A 116 -15.72 10.05 14.42
CA GLN A 116 -15.90 8.79 15.13
C GLN A 116 -15.57 7.66 14.17
N THR A 117 -14.68 6.75 14.57
CA THR A 117 -14.37 5.54 13.82
C THR A 117 -14.87 4.32 14.57
N ALA A 118 -15.46 3.39 13.82
CA ALA A 118 -15.74 2.04 14.29
C ALA A 118 -15.41 1.05 13.18
N PHE A 119 -14.92 -0.11 13.59
CA PHE A 119 -14.64 -1.22 12.70
C PHE A 119 -15.26 -2.49 13.27
N THR A 120 -16.14 -3.11 12.50
CA THR A 120 -16.65 -4.45 12.80
C THR A 120 -15.90 -5.44 11.93
N ALA A 121 -14.87 -6.03 12.49
CA ALA A 121 -14.08 -7.04 11.83
C ALA A 121 -14.91 -8.29 11.54
N GLU A 122 -14.59 -8.96 10.44
CA GLU A 122 -15.10 -10.31 10.24
C GLU A 122 -14.33 -11.32 11.08
N PRO A 123 -14.99 -12.37 11.58
CA PRO A 123 -14.30 -13.44 12.29
C PRO A 123 -13.22 -14.07 11.42
N GLY A 124 -12.03 -14.21 11.99
CA GLY A 124 -10.91 -14.84 11.31
C GLY A 124 -9.69 -15.02 12.20
N VAL A 125 -8.84 -15.98 11.83
CA VAL A 125 -7.57 -16.23 12.50
C VAL A 125 -6.44 -15.79 11.56
N MET A 126 -5.36 -15.21 12.09
CA MET A 126 -4.18 -14.76 11.32
C MET A 126 -4.40 -13.52 10.44
N CYS A 127 -4.43 -12.36 11.08
CA CYS A 127 -4.42 -11.06 10.42
C CYS A 127 -3.02 -10.67 9.89
N THR A 128 -2.97 -9.79 8.89
CA THR A 128 -1.78 -9.62 8.04
C THR A 128 -1.25 -8.18 7.98
N ASN A 129 -2.12 -7.17 7.89
CA ASN A 129 -1.74 -5.78 7.63
C ASN A 129 -1.79 -4.89 8.89
N PHE A 130 -0.93 -5.18 9.86
CA PHE A 130 -0.81 -4.40 11.09
C PHE A 130 -0.09 -3.07 10.87
N PRO A 131 -0.39 -2.03 11.68
CA PRO A 131 0.31 -0.75 11.60
C PRO A 131 1.77 -0.87 12.05
N ASN A 132 2.63 0.02 11.55
CA ASN A 132 4.00 0.11 12.03
C ASN A 132 4.10 0.78 13.41
N ALA A 133 5.11 0.42 14.19
CA ALA A 133 5.55 1.07 15.42
C ALA A 133 7.01 1.52 15.28
N GLY A 134 7.31 2.72 15.79
CA GLY A 134 8.66 3.27 15.79
C GLY A 134 9.60 2.51 16.71
N LEU A 135 10.92 2.73 16.55
CA LEU A 135 11.94 2.08 17.37
C LEU A 135 12.00 2.63 18.81
N ASN A 136 11.53 3.86 19.02
CA ASN A 136 11.59 4.56 20.30
C ASN A 136 10.28 5.33 20.56
N GLN A 137 9.17 4.61 20.65
CA GLN A 137 7.83 5.21 20.64
C GLN A 137 6.91 4.59 21.71
N THR A 138 5.99 5.38 22.25
CA THR A 138 4.82 4.87 22.96
C THR A 138 3.57 5.04 22.11
N THR A 139 2.83 3.95 21.94
CA THR A 139 1.66 3.88 21.06
C THR A 139 0.46 3.31 21.81
N ALA A 140 -0.67 4.00 21.73
CA ALA A 140 -1.95 3.52 22.26
C ALA A 140 -2.63 2.54 21.28
N GLY A 141 -3.36 1.58 21.83
CA GLY A 141 -4.18 0.64 21.08
C GLY A 141 -5.41 0.20 21.88
N THR A 142 -6.32 -0.48 21.19
CA THR A 142 -7.49 -1.15 21.79
C THR A 142 -7.47 -2.60 21.33
N LEU A 143 -7.34 -3.52 22.28
CA LEU A 143 -7.30 -4.95 21.98
C LEU A 143 -8.68 -5.41 21.51
N GLY A 144 -8.74 -6.22 20.45
CA GLY A 144 -9.98 -6.69 19.85
C GLY A 144 -10.64 -5.68 18.91
N GLY A 145 -10.05 -4.48 18.75
CA GLY A 145 -10.52 -3.48 17.81
C GLY A 145 -10.38 -3.92 16.36
N SER A 146 -9.44 -4.83 16.06
CA SER A 146 -9.27 -5.44 14.74
C SER A 146 -10.01 -6.77 14.55
N GLY A 147 -10.60 -7.31 15.63
CA GLY A 147 -11.21 -8.65 15.66
C GLY A 147 -10.25 -9.82 15.41
N CYS A 148 -8.94 -9.57 15.42
CA CYS A 148 -7.93 -10.59 15.19
C CYS A 148 -7.86 -11.58 16.35
N VAL A 149 -7.89 -12.87 16.03
CA VAL A 149 -7.67 -13.95 16.99
C VAL A 149 -6.53 -14.87 16.53
N MET A 150 -5.73 -15.35 17.47
CA MET A 150 -4.75 -16.40 17.27
C MET A 150 -5.47 -17.71 16.90
N PRO A 151 -4.75 -18.72 16.40
CA PRO A 151 -5.36 -20.01 16.06
C PRO A 151 -6.11 -20.68 17.22
N ASP A 152 -5.65 -20.51 18.45
CA ASP A 152 -6.32 -20.96 19.69
C ASP A 152 -7.51 -20.10 20.14
N GLY A 153 -7.84 -19.03 19.39
CA GLY A 153 -8.92 -18.10 19.68
C GLY A 153 -8.53 -16.90 20.56
N THR A 154 -7.27 -16.81 21.01
CA THR A 154 -6.78 -15.70 21.84
C THR A 154 -6.85 -14.37 21.05
N PRO A 155 -7.60 -13.35 21.50
CA PRO A 155 -7.60 -12.04 20.87
C PRO A 155 -6.22 -11.40 20.90
N TYR A 156 -5.82 -10.80 19.79
CA TYR A 156 -4.54 -10.11 19.70
C TYR A 156 -4.59 -8.88 18.79
N GLU A 157 -3.64 -7.98 19.02
CA GLU A 157 -3.28 -6.91 18.11
C GLU A 157 -1.80 -7.04 17.76
N GLY A 158 -1.43 -6.50 16.60
CA GLY A 158 -0.07 -6.57 16.09
C GLY A 158 0.48 -5.21 15.71
N TYR A 159 1.80 -5.12 15.69
CA TYR A 159 2.56 -4.01 15.10
C TYR A 159 3.75 -4.56 14.35
N TRP A 160 4.08 -3.93 13.23
CA TRP A 160 5.34 -4.16 12.54
C TRP A 160 6.39 -3.16 13.02
N LEU A 161 7.63 -3.59 13.16
CA LEU A 161 8.75 -2.73 13.54
C LEU A 161 9.96 -3.12 12.69
N THR A 162 10.66 -2.13 12.14
CA THR A 162 11.84 -2.35 11.30
C THR A 162 13.08 -1.80 11.98
N THR A 163 14.09 -2.63 12.14
CA THR A 163 15.41 -2.22 12.63
C THR A 163 16.32 -1.87 11.46
N LEU A 164 17.04 -0.75 11.55
CA LEU A 164 18.03 -0.41 10.53
C LEU A 164 19.38 -1.10 10.80
N GLY A 165 19.78 -1.14 12.07
CA GLY A 165 20.97 -1.86 12.54
C GLY A 165 20.61 -2.94 13.57
N TRP A 166 21.58 -3.79 13.92
CA TRP A 166 21.50 -4.78 14.98
C TRP A 166 21.76 -4.15 16.35
N GLY A 167 21.12 -4.70 17.37
CA GLY A 167 21.12 -4.11 18.71
C GLY A 167 20.18 -4.82 19.66
N ASN A 168 19.88 -4.20 20.79
CA ASN A 168 18.92 -4.72 21.77
C ASN A 168 17.60 -3.97 21.65
N LEU A 169 16.52 -4.70 21.37
CA LEU A 169 15.15 -4.18 21.32
C LEU A 169 14.43 -4.51 22.62
N THR A 170 13.95 -3.46 23.29
CA THR A 170 13.07 -3.56 24.46
C THR A 170 11.66 -3.17 24.08
N ILE A 171 10.68 -4.00 24.45
CA ILE A 171 9.27 -3.76 24.22
C ILE A 171 8.55 -3.98 25.54
N SER A 172 7.73 -3.01 25.96
CA SER A 172 6.83 -3.17 27.10
C SER A 172 5.39 -2.92 26.70
N VAL A 173 4.47 -3.63 27.35
CA VAL A 173 3.04 -3.44 27.20
C VAL A 173 2.41 -3.23 28.57
N ALA A 174 1.48 -2.28 28.66
CA ALA A 174 0.74 -1.98 29.87
C ALA A 174 -0.75 -1.83 29.56
N SER A 175 -1.59 -2.46 30.38
CA SER A 175 -3.04 -2.26 30.40
C SER A 175 -3.55 -2.30 31.84
N THR A 176 -4.57 -1.50 32.12
CA THR A 176 -5.39 -1.60 33.35
C THR A 176 -6.63 -2.44 33.15
N ASP A 177 -6.97 -2.75 31.91
CA ASP A 177 -8.24 -3.36 31.53
C ASP A 177 -8.12 -4.88 31.46
N PHE A 178 -6.91 -5.40 31.24
CA PHE A 178 -6.67 -6.83 31.02
C PHE A 178 -5.23 -7.27 31.39
N THR A 179 -5.06 -8.58 31.53
CA THR A 179 -3.75 -9.23 31.77
C THR A 179 -3.01 -9.37 30.46
N THR A 180 -1.93 -8.62 30.29
CA THR A 180 -1.19 -8.61 29.02
C THR A 180 -0.41 -9.90 28.77
N ALA A 181 -0.28 -10.24 27.49
CA ALA A 181 0.74 -11.15 26.98
C ALA A 181 1.43 -10.50 25.77
N LEU A 182 2.74 -10.67 25.68
CA LEU A 182 3.58 -10.06 24.66
C LEU A 182 4.40 -11.15 23.96
N ILE A 183 4.42 -11.12 22.64
CA ILE A 183 5.26 -12.01 21.81
C ILE A 183 5.97 -11.14 20.78
N LEU A 184 7.26 -11.38 20.59
CA LEU A 184 8.03 -10.82 19.49
C LEU A 184 8.33 -11.94 18.48
N ARG A 185 7.95 -11.73 17.22
CA ARG A 185 8.27 -12.62 16.11
C ARG A 185 9.24 -11.96 15.15
N ASP A 186 10.10 -12.76 14.54
CA ASP A 186 10.89 -12.31 13.39
C ASP A 186 10.02 -12.14 12.12
N GLN A 187 10.63 -11.68 11.04
CA GLN A 187 9.98 -11.47 9.74
C GLN A 187 9.38 -12.75 9.13
N ASP A 188 9.86 -13.90 9.59
CA ASP A 188 9.46 -15.21 9.12
C ASP A 188 8.35 -15.82 9.98
N GLY A 189 8.00 -15.16 11.09
CA GLY A 189 6.93 -15.54 12.01
C GLY A 189 7.37 -16.42 13.17
N TYR A 190 8.66 -16.72 13.32
CA TYR A 190 9.17 -17.46 14.48
C TYR A 190 9.14 -16.58 15.72
N ALA A 191 8.63 -17.10 16.84
CA ALA A 191 8.71 -16.39 18.11
C ALA A 191 10.15 -16.40 18.62
N ILE A 192 10.73 -15.21 18.75
CA ILE A 192 12.09 -15.04 19.29
C ILE A 192 12.08 -14.71 20.79
N ALA A 193 10.97 -14.16 21.30
CA ALA A 193 10.73 -13.97 22.72
C ALA A 193 9.24 -13.82 23.05
N SER A 194 8.89 -14.13 24.30
CA SER A 194 7.57 -13.87 24.85
C SER A 194 7.65 -13.59 26.34
N ASP A 195 6.82 -12.68 26.85
CA ASP A 195 6.69 -12.36 28.27
C ASP A 195 5.25 -11.89 28.56
N ALA A 196 4.88 -11.72 29.83
CA ALA A 196 3.59 -11.12 30.18
C ALA A 196 3.55 -9.61 29.87
N SER A 197 4.66 -8.89 30.05
CA SER A 197 4.65 -7.42 30.02
C SER A 197 5.87 -6.79 29.37
N GLN A 198 7.04 -7.43 29.39
CA GLN A 198 8.26 -6.83 28.86
C GLN A 198 9.20 -7.86 28.24
N ILE A 199 9.66 -7.57 27.03
CA ILE A 199 10.69 -8.32 26.32
C ILE A 199 11.92 -7.42 26.15
N SER A 200 13.11 -7.98 26.30
CA SER A 200 14.38 -7.35 25.90
C SER A 200 15.26 -8.41 25.25
N VAL A 201 15.50 -8.30 23.93
CA VAL A 201 16.30 -9.27 23.17
C VAL A 201 17.20 -8.62 22.13
N PRO A 202 18.34 -9.25 21.80
CA PRO A 202 19.12 -8.87 20.64
C PRO A 202 18.33 -9.13 19.35
N VAL A 203 18.43 -8.21 18.40
CA VAL A 203 17.79 -8.26 17.08
C VAL A 203 18.79 -7.91 15.99
N GLU A 204 18.55 -8.42 14.79
CA GLU A 204 19.37 -8.19 13.60
C GLU A 204 19.04 -6.83 12.96
N GLY A 205 19.97 -6.30 12.15
CA GLY A 205 19.76 -5.10 11.36
C GLY A 205 19.08 -5.39 10.03
N GLY A 206 18.44 -4.37 9.45
CA GLY A 206 17.72 -4.48 8.19
C GLY A 206 16.58 -5.50 8.22
N SER A 207 16.05 -5.78 9.41
CA SER A 207 15.09 -6.85 9.67
C SER A 207 13.76 -6.29 10.16
N GLN A 208 12.68 -7.01 9.85
CA GLN A 208 11.33 -6.67 10.31
C GLN A 208 10.90 -7.62 11.42
N TYR A 209 10.17 -7.10 12.40
CA TYR A 209 9.67 -7.86 13.54
C TYR A 209 8.19 -7.58 13.76
N GLN A 210 7.44 -8.62 14.13
CA GLN A 210 6.05 -8.49 14.54
C GLN A 210 5.97 -8.46 16.07
N ILE A 211 5.49 -7.35 16.62
CA ILE A 211 5.07 -7.24 18.02
C ILE A 211 3.63 -7.73 18.10
N VAL A 212 3.35 -8.66 19.00
CA VAL A 212 2.01 -9.21 19.23
C VAL A 212 1.61 -8.94 20.68
N VAL A 213 0.55 -8.18 20.87
CA VAL A 213 -0.10 -7.94 22.16
C VAL A 213 -1.37 -8.78 22.21
N ALA A 214 -1.50 -9.63 23.22
CA ALA A 214 -2.62 -10.56 23.34
C ALA A 214 -3.18 -10.59 24.76
N THR A 215 -4.36 -11.18 24.92
CA THR A 215 -4.93 -11.48 26.24
C THR A 215 -5.77 -12.76 26.25
N SER A 216 -5.91 -13.36 27.43
CA SER A 216 -6.79 -14.52 27.67
C SER A 216 -8.02 -14.20 28.54
N ASP A 217 -8.22 -12.94 28.95
CA ASP A 217 -9.34 -12.51 29.80
C ASP A 217 -10.43 -11.69 29.07
N GLN A 218 -10.27 -10.37 28.94
CA GLN A 218 -11.20 -9.43 28.33
C GLN A 218 -10.45 -8.42 27.44
N THR A 219 -11.15 -7.79 26.51
CA THR A 219 -10.58 -6.75 25.64
C THR A 219 -10.58 -5.39 26.35
N GLY A 220 -9.69 -4.48 25.91
CA GLY A 220 -9.58 -3.16 26.51
C GLY A 220 -8.47 -2.31 25.90
N SER A 221 -8.25 -1.14 26.48
CA SER A 221 -7.20 -0.21 26.06
C SER A 221 -5.83 -0.64 26.59
N TYR A 222 -4.77 -0.37 25.83
CA TYR A 222 -3.39 -0.63 26.25
C TYR A 222 -2.42 0.38 25.64
N GLN A 223 -1.20 0.40 26.17
CA GLN A 223 -0.05 1.09 25.58
C GLN A 223 1.08 0.10 25.32
N VAL A 224 1.68 0.18 24.13
CA VAL A 224 2.95 -0.48 23.81
C VAL A 224 4.05 0.58 23.76
N THR A 225 5.19 0.29 24.38
CA THR A 225 6.38 1.14 24.31
C THR A 225 7.55 0.34 23.76
N THR A 226 8.23 0.92 22.78
CA THR A 226 9.43 0.36 22.14
C THR A 226 10.65 1.21 22.47
N SER A 227 11.81 0.57 22.62
CA SER A 227 13.10 1.22 22.78
C SER A 227 14.17 0.37 22.11
N PHE A 228 15.02 0.98 21.29
CA PHE A 228 16.09 0.28 20.59
C PHE A 228 17.45 0.87 20.90
N GLU A 229 18.37 0.03 21.37
CA GLU A 229 19.77 0.38 21.63
C GLU A 229 20.67 -0.35 20.63
N PRO A 230 21.26 0.34 19.63
CA PRO A 230 22.13 -0.32 18.67
C PRO A 230 23.43 -0.79 19.36
N ALA A 231 23.93 -1.97 18.99
CA ALA A 231 25.08 -2.58 19.66
C ALA A 231 26.36 -1.73 19.53
N PRO A 232 27.32 -1.79 20.48
CA PRO A 232 28.49 -0.89 20.47
C PRO A 232 29.32 -0.88 19.19
N SER A 233 29.37 -2.01 18.47
CA SER A 233 30.09 -2.16 17.19
C SER A 233 29.21 -2.02 15.95
N GLU A 234 27.93 -1.69 16.10
CA GLU A 234 27.04 -1.40 14.97
C GLU A 234 27.47 -0.10 14.28
N THR A 235 27.67 -0.17 12.97
CA THR A 235 28.01 0.93 12.06
C THR A 235 26.79 1.55 11.40
N CYS A 236 25.68 0.82 11.26
CA CYS A 236 24.41 1.33 10.74
C CYS A 236 23.71 2.22 11.76
N ARG A 237 24.20 3.46 11.86
CA ARG A 237 23.70 4.51 12.75
C ARG A 237 23.37 5.76 11.94
N ALA A 238 22.52 6.61 12.49
CA ALA A 238 22.25 7.91 11.91
C ALA A 238 23.58 8.64 11.73
N LYS A 239 23.84 9.13 10.52
CA LYS A 239 25.06 9.90 10.23
C LYS A 239 25.06 11.21 10.99
N LYS A 240 23.87 11.81 11.11
CA LYS A 240 23.65 13.09 11.76
C LYS A 240 22.16 13.29 12.05
N THR A 241 21.85 13.97 13.15
CA THR A 241 20.56 14.63 13.32
C THR A 241 20.67 16.01 12.67
N LEU A 242 19.95 16.24 11.57
CA LEU A 242 20.06 17.47 10.79
C LEU A 242 19.31 18.62 11.48
N ALA A 243 19.96 19.79 11.55
CA ALA A 243 19.30 21.03 11.97
C ALA A 243 18.48 21.63 10.82
N ASP A 244 17.58 22.58 11.11
CA ASP A 244 16.69 23.22 10.11
C ASP A 244 17.41 23.75 8.86
N PHE A 245 18.68 24.14 8.95
CA PHE A 245 19.48 24.54 7.80
C PHE A 245 20.84 23.86 7.92
N ASP A 246 21.00 22.75 7.21
CA ASP A 246 22.16 21.89 7.39
C ASP A 246 22.58 21.21 6.09
N SER A 247 23.79 20.68 6.08
CA SER A 247 24.33 19.93 4.96
C SER A 247 25.31 18.88 5.46
N ASP A 248 25.55 17.88 4.61
CA ASP A 248 26.56 16.87 4.87
C ASP A 248 27.23 16.43 3.56
N SER A 249 28.48 15.98 3.67
CA SER A 249 29.20 15.31 2.59
C SER A 249 29.73 14.00 3.13
N ALA A 250 29.20 12.92 2.58
CA ALA A 250 29.44 11.57 3.06
C ALA A 250 29.64 10.61 1.89
N ALA A 251 29.98 9.37 2.22
CA ALA A 251 30.06 8.29 1.24
C ALA A 251 29.24 7.09 1.75
N ILE A 252 28.59 6.41 0.81
CA ILE A 252 28.03 5.08 1.01
C ILE A 252 29.14 4.09 0.65
N ALA A 253 29.41 3.14 1.55
CA ALA A 253 30.42 2.11 1.40
C ALA A 253 29.90 0.79 2.00
N ALA A 254 30.71 -0.28 1.92
CA ALA A 254 30.31 -1.62 2.37
C ALA A 254 30.03 -1.72 3.89
N ASP A 255 30.51 -0.78 4.69
CA ASP A 255 30.25 -0.67 6.14
C ASP A 255 29.08 0.26 6.49
N SER A 256 28.42 0.84 5.47
CA SER A 256 27.17 1.60 5.64
C SER A 256 26.00 0.66 5.90
N CYS A 257 24.82 1.22 6.17
CA CYS A 257 23.62 0.41 6.30
C CYS A 257 23.36 -0.38 5.02
N SER A 258 22.77 -1.56 5.14
CA SER A 258 22.41 -2.38 3.99
C SER A 258 21.10 -3.11 4.19
N VAL A 259 20.42 -3.40 3.08
CA VAL A 259 19.23 -4.24 3.04
C VAL A 259 19.37 -5.23 1.88
N ALA A 260 18.91 -6.46 2.08
CA ALA A 260 18.92 -7.48 1.03
C ALA A 260 17.89 -7.16 -0.05
N THR A 261 18.28 -7.29 -1.31
CA THR A 261 17.42 -7.12 -2.48
C THR A 261 16.75 -8.45 -2.84
N PRO A 262 15.41 -8.56 -2.76
CA PRO A 262 14.69 -9.82 -2.91
C PRO A 262 14.87 -10.52 -4.25
N GLN A 263 15.01 -9.75 -5.32
CA GLN A 263 15.01 -10.22 -6.70
C GLN A 263 16.38 -10.67 -7.20
N SER A 264 17.47 -10.04 -6.73
CA SER A 264 18.84 -10.35 -7.17
C SER A 264 19.70 -11.03 -6.11
N GLY A 265 19.25 -11.05 -4.85
CA GLY A 265 20.02 -11.55 -3.71
C GLY A 265 21.23 -10.67 -3.33
N GLY A 266 21.39 -9.51 -3.97
CA GLY A 266 22.44 -8.54 -3.64
C GLY A 266 22.08 -7.66 -2.45
N LEU A 267 23.01 -6.83 -2.01
CA LEU A 267 22.77 -5.81 -0.98
C LEU A 267 22.60 -4.43 -1.62
N SER A 268 21.60 -3.69 -1.15
CA SER A 268 21.47 -2.24 -1.40
C SER A 268 22.00 -1.50 -0.18
N TYR A 269 22.95 -0.59 -0.41
CA TYR A 269 23.59 0.18 0.65
C TYR A 269 23.01 1.59 0.75
N PHE A 270 22.91 2.08 1.98
CA PHE A 270 22.39 3.41 2.27
C PHE A 270 23.02 4.03 3.52
N ASN A 271 22.87 5.34 3.64
CA ASN A 271 23.07 6.07 4.89
C ASN A 271 21.74 6.70 5.30
N TYR A 272 21.56 7.01 6.59
CA TYR A 272 20.37 7.69 7.05
C TYR A 272 20.67 8.82 8.03
N TYR A 273 19.71 9.73 8.14
CA TYR A 273 19.75 10.96 8.91
C TYR A 273 18.45 11.13 9.69
N ASP A 274 18.55 11.66 10.91
CA ASP A 274 17.38 11.97 11.73
C ASP A 274 16.96 13.43 11.51
N LEU A 275 15.66 13.67 11.43
CA LEU A 275 15.06 15.00 11.40
C LEU A 275 14.13 15.16 12.60
N THR A 276 14.25 16.26 13.34
CA THR A 276 13.30 16.64 14.40
C THR A 276 12.60 17.92 14.00
N VAL A 277 11.32 17.84 13.71
CA VAL A 277 10.48 18.95 13.27
C VAL A 277 9.67 19.46 14.46
N SER A 278 9.89 20.70 14.88
CA SER A 278 9.25 21.28 16.07
C SER A 278 7.90 21.96 15.80
N ALA A 279 7.68 22.39 14.55
CA ALA A 279 6.47 23.07 14.09
C ALA A 279 6.14 22.59 12.67
N ALA A 280 4.90 22.75 12.21
CA ALA A 280 4.59 22.47 10.81
C ALA A 280 5.41 23.36 9.86
N GLY A 281 5.90 22.79 8.77
CA GLY A 281 6.73 23.51 7.81
C GLY A 281 7.15 22.66 6.63
N LEU A 282 7.85 23.29 5.69
CA LEU A 282 8.29 22.68 4.45
C LEU A 282 9.70 22.13 4.62
N ALA A 283 9.86 20.82 4.50
CA ALA A 283 11.16 20.17 4.38
C ALA A 283 11.56 20.13 2.91
N ASP A 284 12.76 20.59 2.61
CA ASP A 284 13.40 20.55 1.31
C ASP A 284 14.76 19.85 1.47
N VAL A 285 14.89 18.67 0.88
CA VAL A 285 16.06 17.82 0.95
C VAL A 285 16.56 17.62 -0.46
N SER A 286 17.82 17.93 -0.72
CA SER A 286 18.47 17.59 -1.98
C SER A 286 19.71 16.75 -1.72
N VAL A 287 19.91 15.73 -2.57
CA VAL A 287 21.12 14.94 -2.60
C VAL A 287 21.67 14.92 -4.01
N SER A 288 22.99 15.10 -4.13
CA SER A 288 23.71 15.00 -5.40
C SER A 288 24.88 14.04 -5.28
N SER A 289 25.09 13.23 -6.32
CA SER A 289 26.26 12.36 -6.44
C SER A 289 26.77 12.37 -7.88
N LYS A 290 28.09 12.21 -8.03
CA LYS A 290 28.73 11.96 -9.33
C LYS A 290 28.96 10.47 -9.57
N ASP A 291 28.80 9.65 -8.54
CA ASP A 291 29.16 8.24 -8.54
C ASP A 291 27.93 7.34 -8.78
N PHE A 292 26.73 7.80 -8.42
CA PHE A 292 25.47 7.06 -8.56
C PHE A 292 24.27 8.00 -8.68
N ILE A 293 23.10 7.46 -9.04
CA ILE A 293 21.83 8.18 -8.94
C ILE A 293 21.28 7.91 -7.54
N PRO A 294 21.17 8.92 -6.67
CA PRO A 294 20.69 8.69 -5.30
C PRO A 294 19.20 8.35 -5.31
N THR A 295 18.75 7.51 -4.38
CA THR A 295 17.31 7.37 -4.09
C THR A 295 17.07 7.84 -2.66
N LEU A 296 16.18 8.81 -2.48
CA LEU A 296 15.78 9.35 -1.20
C LEU A 296 14.49 8.69 -0.73
N TYR A 297 14.47 8.24 0.53
CA TYR A 297 13.24 7.84 1.22
C TYR A 297 13.08 8.74 2.44
N LEU A 298 11.91 9.36 2.58
CA LEU A 298 11.54 10.07 3.79
C LEU A 298 10.47 9.26 4.53
N LEU A 299 10.80 8.84 5.75
CA LEU A 299 9.94 8.02 6.60
C LEU A 299 9.50 8.80 7.84
N ASP A 300 8.30 8.52 8.34
CA ASP A 300 7.88 8.99 9.66
C ASP A 300 8.58 8.22 10.81
N ASP A 301 8.37 8.66 12.04
CA ASP A 301 8.92 8.05 13.26
C ASP A 301 8.52 6.57 13.45
N CYS A 302 7.41 6.14 12.82
CA CYS A 302 6.97 4.75 12.83
C CYS A 302 7.65 3.91 11.75
N GLY A 303 8.46 4.51 10.87
CA GLY A 303 9.06 3.83 9.71
C GLY A 303 8.11 3.68 8.51
N ASN A 304 7.01 4.44 8.46
CA ASN A 304 6.16 4.49 7.27
C ASN A 304 6.80 5.39 6.21
N LEU A 305 6.84 4.90 4.97
CA LEU A 305 7.23 5.73 3.83
C LEU A 305 6.21 6.86 3.62
N LEU A 306 6.70 8.10 3.61
CA LEU A 306 5.92 9.29 3.29
C LEU A 306 6.05 9.69 1.83
N THR A 307 7.29 9.70 1.33
CA THR A 307 7.60 9.99 -0.06
C THR A 307 8.98 9.45 -0.42
N ILE A 308 9.17 9.22 -1.72
CA ILE A 308 10.41 8.75 -2.32
C ILE A 308 10.76 9.63 -3.51
N ASP A 309 12.05 9.83 -3.76
CA ASP A 309 12.53 10.42 -5.02
C ASP A 309 13.77 9.67 -5.53
N SER A 310 13.85 9.43 -6.85
CA SER A 310 14.92 8.65 -7.46
C SER A 310 15.37 9.24 -8.80
N GLY A 311 16.33 10.16 -8.75
CA GLY A 311 16.81 10.89 -9.92
C GLY A 311 15.90 12.06 -10.33
N GLY A 312 14.89 12.39 -9.51
CA GLY A 312 13.91 13.46 -9.73
C GLY A 312 14.45 14.87 -9.52
N GLY A 313 15.72 15.01 -9.14
CA GLY A 313 16.35 16.29 -8.94
C GLY A 313 16.58 17.07 -10.24
N PRO A 314 16.93 18.37 -10.14
CA PRO A 314 17.02 19.26 -11.29
C PRO A 314 18.19 18.96 -12.24
N GLY A 315 19.13 18.10 -11.84
CA GLY A 315 20.28 17.68 -12.66
C GLY A 315 20.55 16.18 -12.59
N PRO A 316 21.40 15.66 -13.48
CA PRO A 316 21.78 14.24 -13.46
C PRO A 316 22.47 13.88 -12.14
N GLY A 317 22.15 12.71 -11.60
CA GLY A 317 22.70 12.24 -10.32
C GLY A 317 22.18 13.03 -9.12
N GLN A 318 21.01 13.67 -9.23
CA GLN A 318 20.38 14.40 -8.13
C GLN A 318 19.00 13.84 -7.81
N SER A 319 18.66 13.84 -6.53
CA SER A 319 17.33 13.53 -6.03
C SER A 319 16.92 14.58 -5.02
N GLU A 320 15.62 14.86 -4.96
CA GLU A 320 15.08 15.90 -4.11
C GLU A 320 13.71 15.51 -3.55
N ILE A 321 13.54 15.71 -2.25
CA ILE A 321 12.25 15.60 -1.59
C ILE A 321 11.87 16.98 -1.07
N ARG A 322 10.69 17.45 -1.46
CA ARG A 322 10.06 18.63 -0.87
C ARG A 322 8.69 18.27 -0.36
N LEU A 323 8.53 18.25 0.96
CA LEU A 323 7.33 17.73 1.63
C LEU A 323 6.92 18.63 2.80
N GLN A 324 5.62 18.89 2.91
CA GLN A 324 5.10 19.55 4.10
C GLN A 324 5.06 18.54 5.27
N LEU A 325 5.84 18.84 6.32
CA LEU A 325 5.92 18.03 7.53
C LEU A 325 5.12 18.64 8.67
N ARG A 326 4.65 17.76 9.55
CA ARG A 326 4.02 18.10 10.83
C ARG A 326 5.10 18.05 11.92
N PRO A 327 4.84 18.59 13.12
CA PRO A 327 5.72 18.36 14.25
C PRO A 327 5.90 16.86 14.50
N GLY A 328 7.14 16.40 14.66
CA GLY A 328 7.46 14.99 14.81
C GLY A 328 8.90 14.67 14.45
N ASN A 329 9.26 13.40 14.59
CA ASN A 329 10.54 12.86 14.15
C ASN A 329 10.38 12.15 12.81
N TYR A 330 11.43 12.20 12.00
CA TYR A 330 11.48 11.59 10.69
C TYR A 330 12.87 11.00 10.42
N SER A 331 12.93 10.00 9.57
CA SER A 331 14.18 9.41 9.07
C SER A 331 14.29 9.68 7.58
N LEU A 332 15.41 10.26 7.15
CA LEU A 332 15.78 10.43 5.75
C LEU A 332 16.84 9.41 5.38
N GLN A 333 16.57 8.56 4.39
CA GLN A 333 17.52 7.55 3.89
C GLN A 333 18.00 7.92 2.49
N VAL A 334 19.31 7.75 2.26
CA VAL A 334 19.99 7.99 0.98
C VAL A 334 20.56 6.66 0.49
N PHE A 335 19.94 6.08 -0.54
CA PHE A 335 20.38 4.84 -1.17
C PHE A 335 21.28 5.11 -2.37
N SER A 336 22.25 4.21 -2.57
CA SER A 336 23.05 4.16 -3.77
C SER A 336 22.43 3.23 -4.82
N SER A 337 22.27 3.71 -6.05
CA SER A 337 21.98 2.85 -7.20
C SER A 337 23.18 1.99 -7.63
N ALA A 338 24.38 2.31 -7.15
CA ALA A 338 25.61 1.54 -7.40
C ALA A 338 25.92 0.61 -6.22
N SER A 339 26.21 -0.66 -6.51
CA SER A 339 26.56 -1.66 -5.49
C SER A 339 27.87 -1.39 -4.76
N SER A 340 28.77 -0.60 -5.35
CA SER A 340 30.00 -0.12 -4.72
C SER A 340 29.79 1.04 -3.75
N GLY A 341 28.57 1.61 -3.71
CA GLY A 341 28.33 2.91 -3.10
C GLY A 341 29.03 4.05 -3.86
N GLY A 342 29.34 5.14 -3.15
CA GLY A 342 29.97 6.34 -3.70
C GLY A 342 29.81 7.55 -2.79
N ALA A 343 30.44 8.66 -3.15
CA ALA A 343 30.32 9.94 -2.45
C ALA A 343 29.04 10.68 -2.85
N TYR A 344 28.47 11.42 -1.92
CA TYR A 344 27.33 12.30 -2.15
C TYR A 344 27.39 13.55 -1.26
N ALA A 345 26.71 14.59 -1.70
CA ALA A 345 26.46 15.80 -0.92
C ALA A 345 24.95 15.91 -0.67
N LEU A 346 24.59 16.10 0.59
CA LEU A 346 23.24 16.31 1.07
C LEU A 346 23.08 17.75 1.55
N ALA A 347 21.96 18.37 1.22
CA ALA A 347 21.51 19.63 1.81
C ALA A 347 20.08 19.47 2.31
N TYR A 348 19.82 20.02 3.50
CA TYR A 348 18.51 20.04 4.13
C TYR A 348 18.17 21.47 4.55
N GLN A 349 16.97 21.90 4.13
CA GLN A 349 16.37 23.15 4.52
C GLN A 349 14.95 22.89 5.02
N PHE A 350 14.68 23.32 6.24
CA PHE A 350 13.36 23.35 6.84
C PHE A 350 12.89 24.79 6.95
N THR A 351 11.71 25.07 6.42
CA THR A 351 11.08 26.39 6.51
C THR A 351 9.79 26.26 7.32
N PRO A 352 9.78 26.66 8.61
CA PRO A 352 8.56 26.68 9.41
C PRO A 352 7.51 27.59 8.76
N GLY A 353 6.24 27.16 8.75
CA GLY A 353 5.16 27.98 8.24
C GLY A 353 4.01 27.21 7.64
N ALA A 354 3.05 27.97 7.13
CA ALA A 354 1.91 27.45 6.40
C ALA A 354 2.40 26.68 5.16
N PRO A 355 1.65 25.66 4.71
CA PRO A 355 2.12 24.87 3.61
C PRO A 355 2.25 25.65 2.31
N GLN A 356 3.34 25.39 1.59
CA GLN A 356 3.54 25.97 0.28
C GLN A 356 2.71 25.21 -0.76
N LEU A 357 1.85 25.93 -1.45
CA LEU A 357 0.99 25.40 -2.49
C LEU A 357 1.72 25.29 -3.82
N CYS A 358 1.47 24.19 -4.52
CA CYS A 358 1.60 24.17 -5.96
C CYS A 358 0.40 24.88 -6.58
N VAL A 359 0.56 26.17 -6.87
CA VAL A 359 -0.50 26.96 -7.50
C VAL A 359 -0.62 26.58 -8.96
N SER A 360 -1.83 26.23 -9.39
CA SER A 360 -2.11 26.00 -10.80
C SER A 360 -2.30 27.32 -11.56
N VAL A 361 -1.80 27.37 -12.79
CA VAL A 361 -2.01 28.49 -13.70
C VAL A 361 -3.20 28.19 -14.60
N ILE A 362 -4.12 29.14 -14.75
CA ILE A 362 -5.23 29.00 -15.70
C ILE A 362 -4.65 28.95 -17.11
N ALA A 363 -4.95 27.88 -17.83
CA ALA A 363 -4.52 27.66 -19.21
C ALA A 363 -5.71 27.68 -20.17
N ASN A 364 -5.50 28.17 -21.40
CA ASN A 364 -6.50 28.02 -22.45
C ASN A 364 -6.26 26.73 -23.25
N ARG A 365 -7.36 26.12 -23.67
CA ARG A 365 -7.35 24.95 -24.56
C ARG A 365 -6.90 25.36 -25.95
N GLY A 366 -6.03 24.56 -26.56
CA GLY A 366 -5.47 24.88 -27.88
C GLY A 366 -4.16 25.68 -27.83
N ASP A 367 -3.77 26.17 -26.65
CA ASP A 367 -2.48 26.84 -26.48
C ASP A 367 -1.33 25.83 -26.59
N ALA A 368 -0.27 26.26 -27.26
CA ALA A 368 1.06 25.69 -27.09
C ALA A 368 1.72 26.47 -25.94
N LEU A 369 1.79 25.84 -24.76
CA LEU A 369 2.32 26.43 -23.54
C LEU A 369 3.78 25.98 -23.36
N PRO A 370 4.77 26.80 -23.75
CA PRO A 370 6.15 26.53 -23.37
C PRO A 370 6.27 26.72 -21.86
N GLY A 371 6.97 25.79 -21.20
CA GLY A 371 7.27 25.88 -19.79
C GLY A 371 8.70 25.43 -19.51
N ALA A 372 9.12 25.58 -18.27
CA ALA A 372 10.43 25.11 -17.84
C ALA A 372 10.35 24.66 -16.39
N LEU A 373 10.61 23.37 -16.18
CA LEU A 373 10.81 22.83 -14.85
C LEU A 373 12.19 23.26 -14.37
N SER A 374 12.23 23.80 -13.17
CA SER A 374 13.44 24.33 -12.54
C SER A 374 13.40 24.02 -11.04
N PRO A 375 14.50 24.23 -10.29
CA PRO A 375 14.50 24.04 -8.85
C PRO A 375 13.35 24.76 -8.11
N SER A 376 12.87 25.90 -8.66
CA SER A 376 11.76 26.67 -8.09
C SER A 376 10.36 26.19 -8.49
N SER A 377 10.23 25.28 -9.45
CA SER A 377 8.94 24.70 -9.85
C SER A 377 8.32 23.89 -8.71
N CYS A 378 7.02 23.63 -8.80
CA CYS A 378 6.32 22.81 -7.81
C CYS A 378 6.98 21.43 -7.69
N ARG A 379 6.90 20.84 -6.49
CA ARG A 379 7.26 19.44 -6.24
C ARG A 379 5.97 18.72 -5.86
N SER A 380 5.53 17.87 -6.76
CA SER A 380 4.34 17.02 -6.59
C SER A 380 4.75 15.59 -6.26
N SER A 381 3.78 14.71 -6.00
CA SER A 381 4.04 13.26 -5.95
C SER A 381 4.59 12.68 -7.26
N LEU A 382 4.48 13.40 -8.38
CA LEU A 382 5.05 13.03 -9.68
C LEU A 382 6.45 13.63 -9.91
N GLY A 383 7.05 14.25 -8.89
CA GLY A 383 8.31 14.97 -8.99
C GLY A 383 8.13 16.45 -9.32
N LEU A 384 9.17 17.03 -9.93
CA LEU A 384 9.19 18.39 -10.48
C LEU A 384 7.98 18.61 -11.39
N ALA A 385 7.15 19.60 -11.11
CA ALA A 385 5.93 19.83 -11.88
C ALA A 385 5.57 21.30 -12.02
N ASP A 386 4.87 21.61 -13.10
CA ASP A 386 4.05 22.81 -13.26
C ASP A 386 2.58 22.37 -13.38
N LEU A 387 1.69 23.06 -12.66
CA LEU A 387 0.27 22.73 -12.62
C LEU A 387 -0.54 23.72 -13.45
N TYR A 388 -1.50 23.20 -14.21
CA TYR A 388 -2.40 23.99 -15.04
C TYR A 388 -3.85 23.66 -14.76
N THR A 389 -4.71 24.68 -14.69
CA THR A 389 -6.15 24.49 -14.59
C THR A 389 -6.79 24.71 -15.95
N PHE A 390 -7.52 23.71 -16.43
CA PHE A 390 -8.31 23.75 -17.66
C PHE A 390 -9.80 23.73 -17.31
N THR A 391 -10.56 24.71 -17.81
CA THR A 391 -12.02 24.70 -17.71
C THR A 391 -12.64 24.24 -19.04
N LEU A 392 -13.41 23.16 -18.97
CA LEU A 392 -14.19 22.61 -20.08
C LEU A 392 -15.62 23.18 -20.03
N PRO A 393 -16.08 23.93 -21.05
CA PRO A 393 -17.39 24.58 -21.08
C PRO A 393 -18.52 23.63 -21.47
N ALA A 394 -18.17 22.45 -21.99
CA ALA A 394 -19.07 21.40 -22.43
C ALA A 394 -18.34 20.06 -22.25
N PRO A 395 -19.06 18.93 -22.27
CA PRO A 395 -18.43 17.61 -22.41
C PRO A 395 -17.56 17.51 -23.68
N GLY A 396 -16.51 16.69 -23.63
CA GLY A 396 -15.72 16.31 -24.81
C GLY A 396 -14.33 15.79 -24.48
N THR A 397 -13.56 15.42 -25.51
CA THR A 397 -12.17 14.94 -25.36
C THR A 397 -11.21 16.10 -25.06
N LEU A 398 -10.49 16.01 -23.94
CA LEU A 398 -9.27 16.76 -23.69
C LEU A 398 -8.07 15.84 -23.94
N SER A 399 -7.27 16.18 -24.95
CA SER A 399 -5.95 15.55 -25.18
C SER A 399 -4.86 16.55 -24.83
N VAL A 400 -3.84 16.08 -24.14
CA VAL A 400 -2.70 16.89 -23.72
C VAL A 400 -1.41 16.11 -24.01
N ASP A 401 -0.48 16.77 -24.67
CA ASP A 401 0.85 16.26 -24.96
C ASP A 401 1.88 17.09 -24.21
N LEU A 402 2.81 16.41 -23.54
CA LEU A 402 3.99 17.00 -22.93
C LEU A 402 5.23 16.43 -23.62
N SER A 403 6.05 17.31 -24.21
CA SER A 403 7.32 16.93 -24.81
C SER A 403 8.48 17.72 -24.19
N SER A 404 9.54 17.02 -23.83
CA SER A 404 10.79 17.57 -23.30
C SER A 404 11.97 16.80 -23.86
N THR A 405 13.06 17.50 -24.17
CA THR A 405 14.34 16.85 -24.48
C THR A 405 15.30 16.85 -23.29
N SER A 406 14.86 17.43 -22.15
CA SER A 406 15.72 17.70 -20.99
C SER A 406 15.45 16.77 -19.81
N PHE A 407 14.29 16.09 -19.79
CA PHE A 407 13.85 15.27 -18.66
C PHE A 407 12.90 14.15 -19.12
N SER A 408 12.77 13.10 -18.32
CA SER A 408 11.73 12.07 -18.52
C SER A 408 10.38 12.60 -18.04
N SER A 409 9.45 12.79 -18.98
CA SER A 409 8.17 13.46 -18.74
C SER A 409 7.13 12.57 -18.05
N GLN A 410 6.26 13.17 -17.24
CA GLN A 410 5.04 12.57 -16.72
C GLN A 410 3.88 13.57 -16.88
N LEU A 411 2.69 13.09 -17.17
CA LEU A 411 1.52 13.93 -17.42
C LEU A 411 0.27 13.32 -16.81
N ALA A 412 -0.44 14.08 -15.97
CA ALA A 412 -1.66 13.59 -15.32
C ALA A 412 -2.83 14.57 -15.47
N ILE A 413 -4.04 14.03 -15.62
CA ILE A 413 -5.31 14.75 -15.46
C ILE A 413 -5.95 14.33 -14.13
N ARG A 414 -6.38 15.33 -13.35
CA ARG A 414 -7.06 15.14 -12.07
C ARG A 414 -8.34 15.96 -11.98
N ASP A 415 -9.26 15.46 -11.15
CA ASP A 415 -10.45 16.23 -10.78
C ASP A 415 -10.10 17.36 -9.77
N PRO A 416 -11.04 18.28 -9.45
CA PRO A 416 -10.79 19.36 -8.50
C PRO A 416 -10.36 18.91 -7.11
N LYS A 417 -10.66 17.66 -6.71
CA LYS A 417 -10.26 17.11 -5.41
C LYS A 417 -8.97 16.29 -5.52
N ASP A 418 -8.17 16.49 -6.57
CA ASP A 418 -6.92 15.78 -6.83
C ASP A 418 -7.09 14.25 -6.97
N ASN A 419 -8.30 13.74 -7.21
CA ASN A 419 -8.45 12.33 -7.54
C ASN A 419 -7.85 12.09 -8.94
N LEU A 420 -7.03 11.04 -9.06
CA LEU A 420 -6.40 10.69 -10.32
C LEU A 420 -7.44 10.19 -11.33
N LEU A 421 -7.47 10.78 -12.52
CA LEU A 421 -8.32 10.33 -13.63
C LEU A 421 -7.50 9.51 -14.64
N VAL A 422 -6.45 10.12 -15.18
CA VAL A 422 -5.48 9.47 -16.08
C VAL A 422 -4.09 10.02 -15.84
N LEU A 423 -3.09 9.15 -15.97
CA LEU A 423 -1.66 9.45 -15.92
C LEU A 423 -1.04 8.82 -17.15
N ASP A 424 0.00 9.44 -17.70
CA ASP A 424 0.89 8.82 -18.65
C ASP A 424 2.32 9.25 -18.34
N GLU A 425 3.27 8.37 -18.61
CA GLU A 425 4.67 8.57 -18.31
C GLU A 425 5.51 8.41 -19.58
N ASP A 426 6.75 8.88 -19.52
CA ASP A 426 7.69 8.88 -20.63
C ASP A 426 7.81 7.51 -21.32
N VAL A 427 7.54 7.48 -22.62
CA VAL A 427 7.66 6.28 -23.44
C VAL A 427 9.12 6.10 -23.84
N GLN A 428 9.80 5.12 -23.24
CA GLN A 428 11.13 4.64 -23.64
C GLN A 428 12.24 5.72 -23.67
N GLY A 429 12.18 6.74 -22.81
CA GLY A 429 13.24 7.77 -22.76
C GLY A 429 13.12 8.84 -23.85
N LEU A 430 11.97 8.94 -24.54
CA LEU A 430 11.75 9.91 -25.61
C LEU A 430 11.45 11.33 -25.08
N GLY A 431 11.18 11.44 -23.78
CA GLY A 431 10.74 12.65 -23.10
C GLY A 431 9.35 13.10 -23.55
N VAL A 432 8.49 12.16 -23.94
CA VAL A 432 7.12 12.45 -24.40
C VAL A 432 6.12 11.65 -23.59
N SER A 433 5.09 12.32 -23.09
CA SER A 433 3.93 11.74 -22.43
C SER A 433 2.64 12.34 -22.99
N HIS A 434 1.60 11.51 -23.09
CA HIS A 434 0.33 11.88 -23.69
C HIS A 434 -0.83 11.38 -22.85
N VAL A 435 -1.76 12.28 -22.51
CA VAL A 435 -3.03 11.90 -21.89
C VAL A 435 -4.19 12.34 -22.76
N SER A 436 -5.22 11.50 -22.84
CA SER A 436 -6.46 11.83 -23.53
C SER A 436 -7.65 11.29 -22.75
N ALA A 437 -8.63 12.15 -22.44
CA ALA A 437 -9.80 11.77 -21.66
C ALA A 437 -11.05 12.50 -22.15
N ASP A 438 -12.17 11.79 -22.23
CA ASP A 438 -13.50 12.35 -22.47
C ASP A 438 -14.11 12.84 -21.15
N LEU A 439 -14.06 14.14 -20.91
CA LEU A 439 -14.37 14.74 -19.63
C LEU A 439 -15.67 15.57 -19.71
N PRO A 440 -16.58 15.47 -18.71
CA PRO A 440 -17.70 16.39 -18.57
C PRO A 440 -17.24 17.85 -18.49
N ALA A 441 -18.18 18.78 -18.74
CA ALA A 441 -17.94 20.19 -18.45
C ALA A 441 -17.53 20.36 -16.97
N GLY A 442 -16.47 21.12 -16.72
CA GLY A 442 -15.88 21.21 -15.39
C GLY A 442 -14.47 21.77 -15.40
N SER A 443 -13.87 21.85 -14.21
CA SER A 443 -12.48 22.26 -14.02
C SER A 443 -11.62 21.05 -13.74
N TYR A 444 -10.46 20.98 -14.36
CA TYR A 444 -9.51 19.89 -14.20
C TYR A 444 -8.10 20.44 -13.99
N THR A 445 -7.30 19.73 -13.19
CA THR A 445 -5.90 20.03 -12.97
C THR A 445 -5.05 19.12 -13.84
N ILE A 446 -4.18 19.72 -14.65
CA ILE A 446 -3.16 19.05 -15.45
C ILE A 446 -1.83 19.23 -14.75
N ALA A 447 -1.16 18.12 -14.42
CA ALA A 447 0.18 18.13 -13.87
C ALA A 447 1.18 17.77 -14.97
N ALA A 448 1.96 18.76 -15.44
CA ALA A 448 3.07 18.54 -16.35
C ALA A 448 4.34 18.37 -15.51
N ALA A 449 4.85 17.15 -15.43
CA ALA A 449 5.86 16.77 -14.46
C ALA A 449 7.08 16.06 -15.08
N ALA A 450 8.15 15.93 -14.31
CA ALA A 450 9.34 15.16 -14.62
C ALA A 450 9.53 14.05 -13.58
N SER A 451 9.69 12.80 -14.05
CA SER A 451 10.13 11.68 -13.21
C SER A 451 11.62 11.76 -12.88
N SER A 452 12.41 12.40 -13.74
CA SER A 452 13.83 12.68 -13.52
C SER A 452 14.31 13.86 -14.34
N GLY A 453 15.17 14.71 -13.76
CA GLY A 453 15.74 15.88 -14.43
C GLY A 453 14.85 17.13 -14.42
N SER A 454 15.32 18.18 -15.09
CA SER A 454 14.59 19.44 -15.27
C SER A 454 14.94 20.11 -16.59
N GLY A 455 14.21 21.15 -16.97
CA GLY A 455 14.47 21.90 -18.19
C GLY A 455 13.20 22.33 -18.91
N SER A 456 13.37 22.84 -20.13
CA SER A 456 12.27 23.33 -20.95
C SER A 456 11.40 22.19 -21.47
N TYR A 457 10.10 22.43 -21.53
CA TYR A 457 9.14 21.55 -22.19
C TYR A 457 8.15 22.35 -23.03
N GLN A 458 7.43 21.61 -23.87
CA GLN A 458 6.28 22.11 -24.59
C GLN A 458 5.07 21.30 -24.16
N LEU A 459 4.06 21.97 -23.60
CA LEU A 459 2.74 21.42 -23.36
C LEU A 459 1.82 21.88 -24.48
N THR A 460 1.09 20.97 -25.10
CA THR A 460 0.05 21.32 -26.07
C THR A 460 -1.24 20.63 -25.68
N SER A 461 -2.36 21.32 -25.88
CA SER A 461 -3.67 20.78 -25.56
C SER A 461 -4.60 20.88 -26.76
N LYS A 462 -5.49 19.91 -26.89
CA LYS A 462 -6.59 19.93 -27.85
C LYS A 462 -7.86 19.53 -27.13
N PHE A 463 -8.88 20.37 -27.26
CA PHE A 463 -10.22 20.04 -26.79
C PHE A 463 -11.18 19.92 -27.96
N THR A 464 -11.88 18.79 -28.05
CA THR A 464 -12.92 18.56 -29.04
C THR A 464 -14.23 18.39 -28.30
N ALA A 465 -15.12 19.38 -28.37
CA ALA A 465 -16.44 19.27 -27.76
C ALA A 465 -17.26 18.19 -28.46
N HIS A 466 -17.84 17.28 -27.69
CA HIS A 466 -18.84 16.34 -28.15
C HIS A 466 -19.60 15.81 -26.94
N ASP A 467 -20.81 15.33 -27.16
CA ASP A 467 -21.52 14.59 -26.12
C ASP A 467 -20.69 13.35 -25.78
N ILE A 468 -20.50 13.10 -24.48
CA ILE A 468 -19.89 11.87 -23.99
C ILE A 468 -21.06 10.95 -23.70
N PRO A 469 -21.37 10.00 -24.61
CA PRO A 469 -22.49 9.12 -24.37
C PRO A 469 -22.16 8.32 -23.12
N PRO A 470 -23.11 8.19 -22.16
CA PRO A 470 -22.90 7.30 -21.04
C PRO A 470 -22.55 5.92 -21.59
N CYS A 471 -21.62 5.21 -20.94
CA CYS A 471 -21.38 3.83 -21.32
C CYS A 471 -22.61 2.98 -21.01
N THR A 472 -23.49 2.83 -22.00
CA THR A 472 -24.73 2.04 -21.89
C THR A 472 -24.56 0.62 -22.37
N TYR A 473 -23.52 0.35 -23.17
CA TYR A 473 -23.20 -1.02 -23.55
C TYR A 473 -22.47 -1.67 -22.40
N VAL A 474 -23.20 -2.52 -21.70
CA VAL A 474 -22.66 -3.35 -20.62
C VAL A 474 -22.74 -4.78 -21.11
N GLN A 475 -21.58 -5.40 -21.31
CA GLN A 475 -21.48 -6.76 -21.81
C GLN A 475 -21.76 -7.74 -20.68
N ALA A 476 -22.71 -8.64 -20.87
CA ALA A 476 -22.93 -9.70 -19.89
C ALA A 476 -21.67 -10.57 -19.79
N LEU A 477 -21.13 -10.72 -18.60
CA LEU A 477 -20.00 -11.59 -18.30
C LEU A 477 -20.51 -12.76 -17.45
N SER A 478 -20.46 -13.96 -18.01
CA SER A 478 -20.78 -15.16 -17.26
C SER A 478 -19.79 -15.34 -16.12
N ILE A 479 -20.29 -15.78 -14.97
CA ILE A 479 -19.43 -16.33 -13.92
C ILE A 479 -18.70 -17.56 -14.50
N ASP A 480 -17.40 -17.67 -14.26
CA ASP A 480 -16.46 -18.63 -14.90
C ASP A 480 -16.25 -18.44 -16.41
N GLY A 481 -16.63 -17.27 -16.92
CA GLY A 481 -16.40 -16.84 -18.29
C GLY A 481 -15.32 -15.76 -18.39
N GLY A 482 -14.99 -15.44 -19.63
CA GLY A 482 -14.04 -14.39 -19.95
C GLY A 482 -14.21 -13.92 -21.39
N TYR A 483 -13.52 -12.84 -21.71
CA TYR A 483 -13.46 -12.28 -23.05
C TYR A 483 -12.04 -11.88 -23.39
N ILE A 484 -11.63 -12.17 -24.62
CA ILE A 484 -10.49 -11.49 -25.25
C ILE A 484 -11.08 -10.31 -26.01
N GLN A 485 -10.68 -9.11 -25.62
CA GLN A 485 -11.19 -7.86 -26.15
C GLN A 485 -10.05 -6.94 -26.52
N ARG A 486 -10.40 -5.84 -27.18
CA ARG A 486 -9.45 -4.80 -27.54
C ARG A 486 -10.00 -3.46 -27.12
N LEU A 487 -9.39 -2.86 -26.10
CA LEU A 487 -9.68 -1.47 -25.77
C LEU A 487 -9.31 -0.60 -26.97
N GLY A 488 -10.09 0.44 -27.24
CA GLY A 488 -9.73 1.33 -28.34
C GLY A 488 -10.72 2.46 -28.59
N PRO A 489 -10.61 3.11 -29.76
CA PRO A 489 -11.44 4.25 -30.12
C PRO A 489 -12.94 3.96 -30.19
N LEU A 490 -13.33 2.68 -30.31
CA LEU A 490 -14.73 2.24 -30.33
C LEU A 490 -15.25 1.77 -28.95
N SER A 491 -14.37 1.62 -27.95
CA SER A 491 -14.80 1.36 -26.58
C SER A 491 -15.58 2.56 -26.06
N CYS A 492 -16.52 2.31 -25.14
CA CYS A 492 -17.22 3.40 -24.48
C CYS A 492 -16.28 4.19 -23.57
N ARG A 493 -16.83 5.21 -22.91
CA ARG A 493 -16.06 6.10 -22.03
C ARG A 493 -16.55 6.00 -20.60
N GLY A 494 -15.61 5.80 -19.68
CA GLY A 494 -15.85 5.77 -18.25
C GLY A 494 -16.15 7.15 -17.69
N ALA A 495 -16.50 7.21 -16.40
CA ALA A 495 -16.73 8.47 -15.69
C ALA A 495 -15.45 9.34 -15.57
N ASP A 496 -14.28 8.71 -15.71
CA ASP A 496 -12.95 9.31 -15.78
C ASP A 496 -12.54 9.74 -17.20
N GLY A 497 -13.41 9.49 -18.18
CA GLY A 497 -13.18 9.79 -19.59
C GLY A 497 -12.26 8.82 -20.32
N GLN A 498 -11.82 7.74 -19.69
CA GLN A 498 -10.94 6.77 -20.36
C GLN A 498 -11.75 5.76 -21.19
N PRO A 499 -11.15 5.19 -22.26
CA PRO A 499 -11.70 4.01 -22.90
C PRO A 499 -11.92 2.91 -21.86
N VAL A 500 -13.15 2.40 -21.80
CA VAL A 500 -13.53 1.34 -20.88
C VAL A 500 -14.41 0.35 -21.61
N ASP A 501 -14.25 -0.92 -21.28
CA ASP A 501 -15.27 -1.92 -21.57
C ASP A 501 -15.94 -2.28 -20.24
N LEU A 502 -17.27 -2.14 -20.22
CA LEU A 502 -18.08 -2.48 -19.05
C LEU A 502 -18.63 -3.88 -19.19
N TYR A 503 -18.44 -4.66 -18.14
CA TYR A 503 -19.03 -5.96 -17.96
C TYR A 503 -20.02 -5.95 -16.82
N GLU A 504 -21.07 -6.74 -16.94
CA GLU A 504 -22.01 -7.00 -15.84
C GLU A 504 -22.13 -8.50 -15.63
N PHE A 505 -21.99 -8.91 -14.39
CA PHE A 505 -22.18 -10.29 -13.99
C PHE A 505 -23.17 -10.34 -12.84
N THR A 506 -23.86 -11.47 -12.74
CA THR A 506 -24.79 -11.72 -11.62
C THR A 506 -24.30 -12.94 -10.85
N LEU A 507 -24.09 -12.75 -9.56
CA LEU A 507 -23.84 -13.83 -8.63
C LEU A 507 -25.18 -14.42 -8.17
N PRO A 508 -25.45 -15.70 -8.44
CA PRO A 508 -26.72 -16.34 -8.09
C PRO A 508 -26.88 -16.58 -6.58
N SER A 509 -25.76 -16.59 -5.86
CA SER A 509 -25.66 -16.62 -4.41
C SER A 509 -24.45 -15.80 -4.00
N ASP A 510 -24.31 -15.54 -2.71
CA ASP A 510 -23.06 -15.09 -2.11
C ASP A 510 -21.87 -15.90 -2.63
N GLY A 511 -20.71 -15.26 -2.77
CA GLY A 511 -19.49 -15.91 -3.23
C GLY A 511 -18.29 -14.99 -3.31
N VAL A 512 -17.10 -15.59 -3.45
CA VAL A 512 -15.87 -14.86 -3.78
C VAL A 512 -15.70 -14.84 -5.29
N ILE A 513 -15.42 -13.68 -5.86
CA ILE A 513 -14.97 -13.55 -7.25
C ILE A 513 -13.48 -13.30 -7.32
N ALA A 514 -12.87 -13.77 -8.40
CA ALA A 514 -11.58 -13.31 -8.87
C ALA A 514 -11.77 -12.76 -10.29
N ALA A 515 -11.66 -11.45 -10.44
CA ALA A 515 -11.63 -10.79 -11.73
C ALA A 515 -10.16 -10.52 -12.09
N ILE A 516 -9.71 -11.12 -13.18
CA ILE A 516 -8.34 -11.04 -13.66
C ILE A 516 -8.38 -10.34 -15.01
N MET A 517 -7.48 -9.39 -15.23
CA MET A 517 -7.22 -8.86 -16.56
C MET A 517 -5.76 -9.13 -16.90
N THR A 518 -5.53 -9.83 -18.01
CA THR A 518 -4.17 -10.09 -18.51
C THR A 518 -3.95 -9.37 -19.83
N THR A 519 -2.75 -8.84 -20.03
CA THR A 519 -2.42 -8.11 -21.25
C THR A 519 -0.92 -8.10 -21.51
N ARG A 520 -0.55 -7.93 -22.78
CA ARG A 520 0.84 -7.70 -23.22
C ARG A 520 1.02 -6.38 -23.96
N GLU A 521 -0.07 -5.62 -24.14
CA GLU A 521 -0.07 -4.41 -24.97
C GLU A 521 -0.32 -3.13 -24.17
N ILE A 522 -0.95 -3.25 -23.00
CA ILE A 522 -1.23 -2.13 -22.10
C ILE A 522 -0.87 -2.51 -20.66
N THR A 523 -0.88 -1.53 -19.75
CA THR A 523 -1.00 -1.80 -18.31
C THR A 523 -2.49 -1.86 -17.99
N GLY A 524 -2.98 -2.99 -17.48
CA GLY A 524 -4.40 -3.20 -17.18
C GLY A 524 -4.85 -2.44 -15.93
N PHE A 525 -6.13 -2.10 -15.87
CA PHE A 525 -6.77 -1.51 -14.69
C PHE A 525 -8.21 -1.99 -14.60
N LEU A 526 -8.53 -2.70 -13.52
CA LEU A 526 -9.87 -3.18 -13.22
C LEU A 526 -10.51 -2.34 -12.14
N THR A 527 -11.81 -2.07 -12.28
CA THR A 527 -12.65 -1.51 -11.22
C THR A 527 -13.92 -2.31 -11.09
N LEU A 528 -14.17 -2.80 -9.88
CA LEU A 528 -15.40 -3.47 -9.49
C LEU A 528 -16.33 -2.45 -8.82
N THR A 529 -17.57 -2.38 -9.29
CA THR A 529 -18.61 -1.55 -8.68
C THR A 529 -19.82 -2.35 -8.25
N ASP A 530 -20.52 -1.85 -7.23
CA ASP A 530 -21.83 -2.33 -6.84
C ASP A 530 -22.91 -1.89 -7.86
N PRO A 531 -24.17 -2.38 -7.75
CA PRO A 531 -25.23 -1.99 -8.69
C PRO A 531 -25.62 -0.50 -8.62
N SER A 532 -25.25 0.21 -7.56
CA SER A 532 -25.46 1.66 -7.43
C SER A 532 -24.34 2.48 -8.09
N GLY A 533 -23.28 1.82 -8.57
CA GLY A 533 -22.10 2.44 -9.16
C GLY A 533 -21.03 2.83 -8.15
N ASN A 534 -21.15 2.43 -6.87
CA ASN A 534 -20.10 2.68 -5.89
C ASN A 534 -18.91 1.78 -6.17
N VAL A 535 -17.71 2.36 -6.16
CA VAL A 535 -16.46 1.61 -6.34
C VAL A 535 -16.24 0.71 -5.14
N LEU A 536 -16.24 -0.60 -5.36
CA LEU A 536 -15.92 -1.61 -4.35
C LEU A 536 -14.41 -1.81 -4.24
N ARG A 537 -13.75 -2.00 -5.38
CA ARG A 537 -12.30 -2.23 -5.46
C ARG A 537 -11.77 -1.81 -6.82
N SER A 538 -10.54 -1.33 -6.86
CA SER A 538 -9.80 -1.12 -8.10
C SER A 538 -8.40 -1.68 -7.95
N ASP A 539 -7.82 -2.16 -9.05
CA ASP A 539 -6.48 -2.70 -9.08
C ASP A 539 -5.85 -2.49 -10.46
N TYR A 540 -4.52 -2.44 -10.53
CA TYR A 540 -3.79 -2.30 -11.81
C TYR A 540 -2.56 -3.22 -11.97
N ASN A 541 -2.14 -3.91 -10.91
CA ASN A 541 -0.89 -4.69 -10.93
C ASN A 541 -0.80 -5.81 -9.88
N SER A 542 -1.90 -6.21 -9.25
CA SER A 542 -1.87 -7.23 -8.19
C SER A 542 -1.98 -8.67 -8.73
N TYR A 543 -1.88 -8.94 -10.03
CA TYR A 543 -1.71 -10.30 -10.60
C TYR A 543 -0.29 -10.51 -11.14
N GLY A 544 0.26 -9.46 -11.75
CA GLY A 544 1.61 -9.39 -12.32
C GLY A 544 1.94 -7.92 -12.61
N ALA A 545 3.17 -7.62 -13.05
CA ALA A 545 3.66 -6.23 -13.15
C ALA A 545 2.72 -5.25 -13.89
N ASN A 546 1.91 -5.75 -14.84
CA ASN A 546 0.94 -4.95 -15.62
C ASN A 546 -0.50 -5.49 -15.57
N ASP A 547 -0.77 -6.51 -14.78
CA ASP A 547 -2.03 -7.27 -14.82
C ASP A 547 -2.75 -7.12 -13.48
N PRO A 548 -3.99 -6.62 -13.45
CA PRO A 548 -4.75 -6.53 -12.20
C PRO A 548 -5.51 -7.80 -11.83
N LEU A 549 -5.59 -8.03 -10.52
CA LEU A 549 -6.44 -9.04 -9.88
C LEU A 549 -7.29 -8.40 -8.79
N ILE A 550 -8.61 -8.54 -8.94
CA ILE A 550 -9.58 -8.22 -7.90
C ILE A 550 -10.11 -9.52 -7.32
N VAL A 551 -9.72 -9.84 -6.09
CA VAL A 551 -10.40 -10.85 -5.27
C VAL A 551 -11.34 -10.14 -4.29
N GLN A 552 -12.62 -10.47 -4.36
CA GLN A 552 -13.65 -9.80 -3.56
C GLN A 552 -14.77 -10.77 -3.19
N PHE A 553 -15.10 -10.86 -1.91
CA PHE A 553 -16.37 -11.46 -1.52
C PHE A 553 -17.52 -10.50 -1.80
N LEU A 554 -18.58 -11.02 -2.41
CA LEU A 554 -19.77 -10.28 -2.79
C LEU A 554 -21.03 -11.05 -2.41
N PRO A 555 -22.04 -10.40 -1.81
CA PRO A 555 -23.37 -10.96 -1.69
C PRO A 555 -23.98 -11.31 -3.07
N ALA A 556 -24.98 -12.17 -3.08
CA ALA A 556 -25.79 -12.43 -4.28
C ALA A 556 -26.31 -11.10 -4.87
N GLY A 557 -26.17 -10.92 -6.17
CA GLY A 557 -26.52 -9.66 -6.81
C GLY A 557 -25.81 -9.42 -8.12
N THR A 558 -26.09 -8.26 -8.71
CA THR A 558 -25.54 -7.84 -9.99
C THR A 558 -24.47 -6.79 -9.77
N TYR A 559 -23.31 -6.98 -10.38
CA TYR A 559 -22.13 -6.14 -10.23
C TYR A 559 -21.54 -5.79 -11.58
N ARG A 560 -20.69 -4.77 -11.62
CA ARG A 560 -20.01 -4.36 -12.84
C ARG A 560 -18.50 -4.39 -12.69
N LEU A 561 -17.83 -4.82 -13.75
CA LEU A 561 -16.39 -4.70 -13.92
C LEU A 561 -16.12 -3.72 -15.06
N ALA A 562 -15.33 -2.70 -14.76
CA ALA A 562 -14.77 -1.79 -15.75
C ALA A 562 -13.32 -2.20 -16.03
N ALA A 563 -13.05 -2.63 -17.26
CA ALA A 563 -11.70 -2.88 -17.74
C ALA A 563 -11.23 -1.68 -18.56
N ARG A 564 -10.08 -1.10 -18.19
CA ARG A 564 -9.44 0.02 -18.88
C ARG A 564 -7.91 -0.13 -18.86
N ALA A 565 -7.21 0.75 -19.55
CA ALA A 565 -5.77 0.92 -19.37
C ALA A 565 -5.50 1.76 -18.10
N ALA A 566 -4.44 1.44 -17.36
CA ALA A 566 -4.01 2.21 -16.19
C ALA A 566 -3.48 3.60 -16.57
N TYR A 567 -2.83 3.69 -17.75
CA TYR A 567 -2.24 4.90 -18.30
C TYR A 567 -2.95 5.35 -19.58
N GLY A 568 -2.65 6.57 -20.04
CA GLY A 568 -3.16 7.22 -21.26
C GLY A 568 -2.73 6.56 -22.57
N GLY A 569 -2.85 5.23 -22.67
CA GLY A 569 -2.41 4.45 -23.82
C GLY A 569 -3.47 4.34 -24.91
N VAL A 570 -2.99 4.23 -26.16
CA VAL A 570 -3.76 3.66 -27.27
C VAL A 570 -4.22 2.27 -26.84
N GLY A 571 -5.52 2.03 -26.83
CA GLY A 571 -6.05 0.76 -26.34
C GLY A 571 -5.44 -0.45 -27.07
N GLY A 572 -5.30 -1.55 -26.34
CA GLY A 572 -4.67 -2.79 -26.80
C GLY A 572 -5.51 -4.00 -26.46
N TYR A 573 -5.02 -5.16 -26.89
CA TYR A 573 -5.63 -6.43 -26.54
C TYR A 573 -5.45 -6.75 -25.05
N TYR A 574 -6.52 -7.26 -24.46
CA TYR A 574 -6.52 -7.79 -23.12
C TYR A 574 -7.49 -8.96 -23.05
N GLU A 575 -7.29 -9.81 -22.06
CA GLU A 575 -8.24 -10.83 -21.66
C GLU A 575 -8.78 -10.46 -20.29
N VAL A 576 -10.10 -10.45 -20.13
CA VAL A 576 -10.74 -10.41 -18.81
C VAL A 576 -11.29 -11.80 -18.53
N ASP A 577 -11.02 -12.30 -17.33
CA ASP A 577 -11.50 -13.59 -16.85
C ASP A 577 -12.16 -13.39 -15.49
N LEU A 578 -13.37 -13.92 -15.33
CA LEU A 578 -14.10 -13.88 -14.08
C LEU A 578 -14.27 -15.28 -13.55
N ARG A 579 -13.54 -15.60 -12.48
CA ARG A 579 -13.71 -16.83 -11.72
C ARG A 579 -14.52 -16.58 -10.48
N ASN A 580 -15.17 -17.61 -9.99
CA ASN A 580 -15.91 -17.53 -8.74
C ASN A 580 -15.76 -18.78 -7.88
N ALA A 581 -16.04 -18.60 -6.59
CA ALA A 581 -16.31 -19.65 -5.64
C ALA A 581 -17.59 -19.28 -4.89
N LEU A 582 -18.73 -19.80 -5.38
CA LEU A 582 -20.02 -19.60 -4.73
C LEU A 582 -20.04 -20.25 -3.35
N GLY A 583 -20.71 -19.59 -2.42
CA GLY A 583 -20.88 -20.07 -1.07
C GLY A 583 -20.90 -18.93 -0.06
N PRO A 584 -21.19 -19.26 1.21
CA PRO A 584 -21.13 -18.27 2.28
C PRO A 584 -19.72 -17.68 2.37
N ARG A 585 -19.63 -16.43 2.83
CA ARG A 585 -18.36 -15.75 3.09
C ARG A 585 -17.48 -16.64 3.99
N PRO A 586 -16.35 -17.19 3.52
CA PRO A 586 -15.52 -18.04 4.36
C PRO A 586 -14.89 -17.17 5.46
N PRO A 587 -14.83 -17.60 6.73
CA PRO A 587 -14.14 -16.84 7.78
C PRO A 587 -12.69 -16.52 7.37
N PHE A 588 -12.20 -15.34 7.72
CA PHE A 588 -10.89 -14.89 7.25
C PHE A 588 -9.79 -15.81 7.79
N CYS A 589 -9.13 -16.53 6.88
CA CYS A 589 -8.02 -17.42 7.20
C CYS A 589 -8.29 -18.53 8.25
N ALA A 590 -9.52 -19.04 8.38
CA ALA A 590 -9.84 -20.13 9.32
C ALA A 590 -9.36 -21.53 8.89
N SER A 591 -9.22 -22.42 9.88
CA SER A 591 -8.95 -23.84 9.65
C SER A 591 -10.07 -24.50 8.85
N LYS A 592 -9.72 -25.24 7.80
CA LYS A 592 -10.62 -26.04 6.96
C LYS A 592 -10.99 -27.38 7.60
N GLY A 593 -10.36 -27.74 8.71
CA GLY A 593 -10.64 -28.97 9.45
C GLY A 593 -9.39 -29.60 10.04
N LYS A 594 -9.54 -30.80 10.60
CA LYS A 594 -8.44 -31.56 11.20
C LYS A 594 -7.73 -32.42 10.17
N LEU A 595 -6.40 -32.38 10.14
CA LEU A 595 -5.54 -33.34 9.45
C LEU A 595 -5.24 -34.50 10.41
N PRO A 596 -5.82 -35.68 10.22
CA PRO A 596 -5.62 -36.80 11.15
C PRO A 596 -4.19 -37.34 11.07
N LEU A 597 -3.63 -37.71 12.23
CA LEU A 597 -2.37 -38.45 12.30
C LEU A 597 -2.52 -39.80 11.57
N ASN A 598 -1.53 -40.15 10.75
CA ASN A 598 -1.54 -41.29 9.83
C ASN A 598 -2.63 -41.23 8.75
N GLY A 599 -2.98 -40.02 8.31
CA GLY A 599 -3.95 -39.78 7.26
C GLY A 599 -3.50 -38.78 6.21
N SER A 600 -4.40 -38.50 5.27
CA SER A 600 -4.18 -37.49 4.23
C SER A 600 -5.48 -36.82 3.82
N ILE A 601 -5.35 -35.58 3.35
CA ILE A 601 -6.43 -34.78 2.77
C ILE A 601 -6.00 -34.36 1.37
N THR A 602 -6.95 -34.33 0.44
CA THR A 602 -6.79 -33.64 -0.84
C THR A 602 -7.44 -32.28 -0.72
N GLY A 603 -6.72 -31.22 -1.07
CA GLY A 603 -7.23 -29.86 -1.07
C GLY A 603 -7.02 -29.18 -2.41
N ASN A 604 -7.53 -27.97 -2.50
CA ASN A 604 -7.34 -27.08 -3.64
C ASN A 604 -7.15 -25.67 -3.09
N VAL A 605 -5.94 -25.13 -3.21
CA VAL A 605 -5.69 -23.71 -2.94
C VAL A 605 -6.35 -22.95 -4.07
N SER A 606 -7.21 -22.00 -3.75
CA SER A 606 -7.91 -21.16 -4.71
C SER A 606 -7.87 -19.70 -4.29
N PHE A 607 -8.26 -18.80 -5.18
CA PHE A 607 -8.42 -17.36 -4.89
C PHE A 607 -9.48 -17.06 -3.82
N ALA A 608 -10.28 -18.05 -3.40
CA ALA A 608 -11.20 -17.95 -2.28
C ALA A 608 -10.60 -18.45 -0.94
N GLY A 609 -9.35 -18.92 -0.97
CA GLY A 609 -8.59 -19.34 0.19
C GLY A 609 -8.16 -18.19 1.09
N CYS A 610 -7.47 -18.53 2.19
CA CYS A 610 -6.85 -17.55 3.06
C CYS A 610 -5.79 -16.75 2.29
N GLN A 611 -5.83 -15.43 2.32
CA GLN A 611 -4.66 -14.64 1.94
C GLN A 611 -3.73 -14.58 3.16
N TYR A 612 -2.69 -15.41 3.14
CA TYR A 612 -1.74 -15.51 4.24
C TYR A 612 -0.97 -14.19 4.44
N ILE A 613 -0.13 -14.07 5.47
CA ILE A 613 0.59 -12.83 5.81
C ILE A 613 1.44 -12.26 4.66
N ASP A 614 1.80 -13.11 3.69
CA ASP A 614 2.55 -12.73 2.50
C ASP A 614 1.70 -12.67 1.22
N ALA A 615 0.40 -12.50 1.37
CA ALA A 615 -0.62 -12.35 0.34
C ALA A 615 -0.88 -13.57 -0.57
N THR A 616 -0.10 -14.66 -0.46
CA THR A 616 -0.39 -15.91 -1.18
C THR A 616 -1.68 -16.54 -0.67
N PHE A 617 -2.44 -17.17 -1.56
CA PHE A 617 -3.55 -18.01 -1.14
C PHE A 617 -3.05 -19.27 -0.42
N ALA A 618 -3.75 -19.64 0.65
CA ALA A 618 -3.39 -20.74 1.52
C ALA A 618 -4.62 -21.48 2.04
N ASP A 619 -4.41 -22.74 2.35
CA ASP A 619 -5.33 -23.55 3.15
C ASP A 619 -4.71 -23.86 4.51
N ILE A 620 -5.52 -23.76 5.56
CA ILE A 620 -5.07 -24.01 6.93
C ILE A 620 -5.76 -25.25 7.49
N TYR A 621 -5.00 -26.14 8.13
CA TYR A 621 -5.51 -27.32 8.82
C TYR A 621 -5.02 -27.40 10.24
N GLN A 622 -5.81 -28.02 11.12
CA GLN A 622 -5.43 -28.28 12.51
C GLN A 622 -4.90 -29.70 12.68
N ILE A 623 -3.88 -29.86 13.52
CA ILE A 623 -3.40 -31.16 14.02
C ILE A 623 -3.57 -31.17 15.54
N ASP A 624 -4.08 -32.26 16.08
CA ASP A 624 -4.12 -32.50 17.53
C ASP A 624 -3.25 -33.72 17.86
N LEU A 625 -2.25 -33.51 18.71
CA LEU A 625 -1.36 -34.55 19.21
C LEU A 625 -1.68 -34.84 20.68
N THR A 626 -2.03 -36.09 20.97
CA THR A 626 -2.35 -36.55 22.34
C THR A 626 -1.13 -37.00 23.13
N SER A 627 0.04 -37.05 22.50
CA SER A 627 1.33 -37.42 23.08
C SER A 627 2.45 -36.86 22.21
N ASP A 628 3.65 -36.79 22.76
CA ASP A 628 4.86 -36.41 22.01
C ASP A 628 5.04 -37.33 20.80
N THR A 629 5.19 -36.74 19.62
CA THR A 629 5.14 -37.46 18.33
C THR A 629 6.15 -36.85 17.35
N THR A 630 6.95 -37.70 16.71
CA THR A 630 7.71 -37.29 15.52
C THR A 630 6.81 -37.41 14.29
N ILE A 631 6.51 -36.28 13.66
CA ILE A 631 5.64 -36.22 12.50
C ILE A 631 6.42 -36.20 11.18
N ASP A 632 5.80 -36.70 10.13
CA ASP A 632 6.22 -36.58 8.73
C ASP A 632 5.06 -35.98 7.94
N LEU A 633 5.11 -34.67 7.76
CA LEU A 633 4.11 -33.87 7.06
C LEU A 633 4.60 -33.63 5.62
N ARG A 634 3.79 -33.98 4.62
CA ARG A 634 4.12 -33.80 3.20
C ARG A 634 3.02 -33.06 2.46
N LEU A 635 3.41 -32.12 1.62
CA LEU A 635 2.55 -31.41 0.67
C LEU A 635 3.04 -31.72 -0.74
N ASN A 636 2.20 -32.40 -1.51
CA ASN A 636 2.49 -32.73 -2.90
C ASN A 636 1.50 -32.02 -3.83
N SER A 637 1.99 -31.32 -4.84
CA SER A 637 1.17 -30.70 -5.88
C SER A 637 1.82 -30.89 -7.26
N ALA A 638 0.98 -31.12 -8.27
CA ALA A 638 1.38 -31.06 -9.66
C ALA A 638 1.08 -29.69 -10.31
N ASP A 639 0.32 -28.84 -9.62
CA ASP A 639 -0.20 -27.58 -10.14
C ASP A 639 0.65 -26.38 -9.68
N PHE A 640 1.35 -26.49 -8.54
CA PHE A 640 2.20 -25.44 -8.01
C PHE A 640 3.39 -25.99 -7.23
N ASP A 641 4.39 -25.13 -6.98
CA ASP A 641 5.52 -25.42 -6.12
C ASP A 641 5.13 -25.30 -4.64
N GLY A 642 5.16 -26.42 -3.92
CA GLY A 642 4.57 -26.55 -2.60
C GLY A 642 5.36 -25.83 -1.52
N TYR A 643 4.67 -25.25 -0.54
CA TYR A 643 5.27 -24.69 0.67
C TYR A 643 4.44 -25.00 1.90
N LEU A 644 5.12 -25.55 2.91
CA LEU A 644 4.55 -25.89 4.20
C LEU A 644 5.04 -24.93 5.27
N ILE A 645 4.12 -24.49 6.11
CA ILE A 645 4.44 -23.81 7.37
C ILE A 645 3.68 -24.53 8.48
N LEU A 646 4.41 -24.99 9.49
CA LEU A 646 3.85 -25.54 10.72
C LEU A 646 3.85 -24.44 11.78
N LEU A 647 2.71 -24.22 12.41
CA LEU A 647 2.48 -23.21 13.43
C LEU A 647 2.08 -23.86 14.77
N ASP A 648 2.45 -23.23 15.88
CA ASP A 648 1.91 -23.55 17.19
C ASP A 648 0.48 -22.98 17.39
N ALA A 649 -0.13 -23.27 18.54
CA ALA A 649 -1.48 -22.81 18.87
C ALA A 649 -1.62 -21.27 18.92
N LYS A 650 -0.52 -20.53 19.12
CA LYS A 650 -0.49 -19.06 19.13
C LYS A 650 -0.21 -18.48 17.75
N GLY A 651 0.05 -19.33 16.75
CA GLY A 651 0.39 -18.93 15.39
C GLY A 651 1.86 -18.57 15.18
N ASN A 652 2.75 -18.95 16.10
CA ASN A 652 4.19 -18.82 15.87
C ASN A 652 4.67 -19.94 14.95
N VAL A 653 5.61 -19.64 14.07
CA VAL A 653 6.22 -20.66 13.21
C VAL A 653 7.07 -21.62 14.04
N VAL A 654 6.85 -22.91 13.80
CA VAL A 654 7.62 -24.03 14.36
C VAL A 654 8.62 -24.56 13.34
N ASP A 655 8.18 -24.76 12.09
CA ASP A 655 9.02 -25.22 10.98
C ASP A 655 8.40 -24.86 9.64
N ARG A 656 9.21 -24.82 8.57
CA ARG A 656 8.74 -24.55 7.21
C ARG A 656 9.62 -25.23 6.17
N ASP A 657 9.07 -25.56 5.01
CA ASP A 657 9.79 -26.25 3.94
C ASP A 657 9.11 -26.02 2.57
N ASP A 658 9.89 -25.87 1.50
CA ASP A 658 9.43 -25.75 0.10
C ASP A 658 9.75 -26.99 -0.77
N ASN A 659 10.88 -27.67 -0.56
CA ASN A 659 11.37 -28.70 -1.49
C ASN A 659 11.90 -29.99 -0.83
N GLY A 660 11.82 -30.12 0.48
CA GLY A 660 12.30 -31.28 1.25
C GLY A 660 11.55 -32.59 0.93
N GLY A 661 10.43 -32.52 0.21
CA GLY A 661 9.69 -33.66 -0.33
C GLY A 661 10.23 -34.17 -1.68
N GLY A 662 11.14 -33.44 -2.31
CA GLY A 662 11.73 -33.73 -3.62
C GLY A 662 10.97 -33.09 -4.78
N GLY A 663 11.70 -32.58 -5.77
CA GLY A 663 11.12 -31.80 -6.87
C GLY A 663 10.55 -30.48 -6.34
N THR A 664 9.25 -30.26 -6.60
CA THR A 664 8.48 -29.07 -6.18
C THR A 664 7.54 -29.36 -4.99
N ASN A 665 7.89 -30.37 -4.17
CA ASN A 665 7.06 -30.83 -3.06
C ASN A 665 7.74 -30.55 -1.72
N ALA A 666 6.95 -30.15 -0.73
CA ALA A 666 7.42 -29.81 0.60
C ALA A 666 7.26 -30.96 1.60
N ARG A 667 8.16 -31.05 2.58
CA ARG A 667 8.16 -32.03 3.66
C ARG A 667 8.74 -31.46 4.95
N ILE A 668 7.96 -31.53 6.03
CA ILE A 668 8.38 -31.22 7.40
C ILE A 668 8.50 -32.53 8.20
N ASN A 669 9.69 -32.78 8.78
CA ASN A 669 9.91 -33.90 9.71
C ASN A 669 10.40 -33.35 11.06
N ARG A 670 9.54 -33.41 12.08
CA ARG A 670 9.77 -32.76 13.38
C ARG A 670 9.18 -33.53 14.54
N SER A 671 9.88 -33.54 15.67
CA SER A 671 9.37 -34.00 16.96
C SER A 671 8.60 -32.87 17.63
N LEU A 672 7.33 -33.12 17.94
CA LEU A 672 6.42 -32.18 18.58
C LEU A 672 5.93 -32.75 19.90
N GLY A 673 5.73 -31.88 20.88
CA GLY A 673 5.06 -32.26 22.13
C GLY A 673 3.56 -32.49 21.91
N GLN A 674 2.89 -33.03 22.91
CA GLN A 674 1.41 -33.03 22.92
C GLN A 674 0.86 -31.59 22.79
N GLY A 675 -0.22 -31.41 22.04
CA GLY A 675 -0.83 -30.11 21.84
C GLY A 675 -1.54 -29.96 20.49
N THR A 676 -2.04 -28.76 20.26
CA THR A 676 -2.68 -28.37 19.00
C THR A 676 -1.73 -27.53 18.16
N TYR A 677 -1.64 -27.87 16.88
CA TYR A 677 -0.79 -27.22 15.88
C TYR A 677 -1.60 -26.90 14.62
N TYR A 678 -1.10 -25.99 13.80
CA TYR A 678 -1.74 -25.60 12.54
C TYR A 678 -0.77 -25.75 11.38
N VAL A 679 -1.28 -26.19 10.23
CA VAL A 679 -0.51 -26.36 9.00
C VAL A 679 -1.05 -25.40 7.96
N VAL A 680 -0.17 -24.55 7.42
CA VAL A 680 -0.44 -23.71 6.25
C VAL A 680 0.12 -24.44 5.03
N ALA A 681 -0.77 -24.76 4.09
CA ALA A 681 -0.42 -25.33 2.79
C ALA A 681 -0.66 -24.28 1.71
N LYS A 682 0.39 -23.91 0.98
CA LYS A 682 0.37 -22.80 0.01
C LYS A 682 1.44 -22.98 -1.08
N PRO A 683 1.41 -22.17 -2.16
CA PRO A 683 2.52 -22.05 -3.10
C PRO A 683 3.75 -21.36 -2.47
N SER A 684 4.95 -21.63 -2.98
CA SER A 684 6.23 -21.12 -2.46
C SER A 684 6.46 -19.62 -2.68
N SER A 685 6.10 -19.08 -3.85
CA SER A 685 6.49 -17.71 -4.21
C SER A 685 5.53 -16.96 -5.13
N ASP A 686 4.62 -17.66 -5.81
CA ASP A 686 3.62 -17.02 -6.66
C ASP A 686 2.32 -16.82 -5.89
N TYR A 687 1.99 -15.56 -5.60
CA TYR A 687 0.80 -15.18 -4.84
C TYR A 687 -0.51 -15.39 -5.63
N THR A 688 -0.43 -15.66 -6.93
CA THR A 688 -1.57 -16.00 -7.80
C THR A 688 -1.70 -17.49 -8.07
N SER A 689 -0.65 -18.29 -7.76
CA SER A 689 -0.67 -19.73 -7.97
C SER A 689 -1.77 -20.40 -7.15
N VAL A 690 -2.56 -21.22 -7.82
CA VAL A 690 -3.70 -21.95 -7.27
C VAL A 690 -3.72 -23.35 -7.88
N GLY A 691 -4.29 -24.33 -7.18
CA GLY A 691 -4.30 -25.70 -7.69
C GLY A 691 -4.58 -26.76 -6.63
N ALA A 692 -4.74 -27.99 -7.10
CA ALA A 692 -4.95 -29.15 -6.26
C ALA A 692 -3.64 -29.59 -5.59
N TYR A 693 -3.77 -30.17 -4.41
CA TYR A 693 -2.66 -30.75 -3.68
C TYR A 693 -3.12 -31.92 -2.80
N LYS A 694 -2.16 -32.75 -2.38
CA LYS A 694 -2.35 -33.76 -1.35
C LYS A 694 -1.47 -33.43 -0.15
N LEU A 695 -2.10 -33.28 1.02
CA LEU A 695 -1.45 -33.09 2.30
C LEU A 695 -1.54 -34.40 3.11
N SER A 696 -0.42 -34.93 3.57
CA SER A 696 -0.40 -36.16 4.38
C SER A 696 0.41 -35.98 5.65
N LEU A 697 -0.08 -36.56 6.74
CA LEU A 697 0.58 -36.57 8.04
C LEU A 697 0.75 -38.01 8.48
N ALA A 698 2.00 -38.43 8.68
CA ALA A 698 2.32 -39.73 9.28
C ALA A 698 3.11 -39.54 10.56
N GLN A 699 3.01 -40.52 11.46
CA GLN A 699 3.97 -40.67 12.54
C GLN A 699 5.24 -41.31 11.96
N SER A 700 6.39 -40.66 12.17
CA SER A 700 7.69 -41.28 11.93
C SER A 700 7.98 -42.27 13.05
N GLN A 701 8.51 -43.44 12.68
CA GLN A 701 9.00 -44.43 13.65
C GLN A 701 10.31 -43.98 14.30
#